data_AF-A0A6I5C9K1-F1
#
_entry.id   AF-A0A6I5C9K1-F1
#
_cell.length_a   1.000
_cell.length_b   1.000
_cell.length_c   1.000
_cell.angle_alpha   90.00
_cell.angle_beta   90.00
_cell.angle_gamma   90.00
#
_symmetry.space_group_name_H-M   'P 1'
#
loop_
_entity.id
_entity.type
_entity.pdbx_description
1 polymer ?
#
loop_
_entity_poly.entity_id
_entity_poly.type
_entity_poly.pdbx_seq_one_letter_code
_entity_poly.pdbx_strand_id
1 'polypeptide(L)'
;MPSPTPEVNRRRFLQIAGATTAFTALSGSIQRAAALPAHHRTGSVEDVEHIVVLMQENRSFDHYFGTLRGVRGFGDPRPVTLPGGKPVWYQKDAAGREILPFRPDADDLGLAFVQDLPHGWNDGHAAHARGRYDHWVPTKGSTTMAYLTRQDIPFHHALADAFTVCDAYHCSLIGSTDPNRYYMWTGYTGNDGKGGGPVIGNDEAGYSWTTYPERLERAGVSWKIYQDIGDGLDAAGGWGWIQDAYRGNYGDNSLLYFDQYRNARPGDPLYDQARTGTDASRGEGFFDQLRADVKGGRLPRISWVVAPEAFTEHPNWPANYGAWYISQVLDALTGDPQVWARTALFITYDESDGFFDHLVPPFPPDSADQGLSTVDPGPDLFKGAGGQVAGPYGLGQRVPMLVVSPWSKGGFVCSETFDHTSIIRFMERRFGVREPNISPWRRAVCGDLTAAFDFSRADSRPVSLPDTSGYAPPDRDRHPDYVPVPPAQGSLPRQEPGSRPARPLKYAPVVDGSADPAAGKFTLSFASGAQAGAAFLITSGNRTDGPWTYTTEAGRTVSDTWNSAYSGGSYDLTVHGPNGFLRTFRGPGRTAGPEVTARYAGDDVELTFTHRGTGTARLSVTVGYGGRPVEIAVKAGATVRRRFALAASRRWYDLTVTSAGDPSFVRRFAGHVENGLPGVSDPAIAAG
;
A
#
# COMPACT_ATOMS: atom_id res chain seq x y z
N MET A 1 2.99 -57.86 26.95
CA MET A 1 2.32 -58.10 25.66
C MET A 1 2.48 -56.84 24.81
N PRO A 2 3.00 -56.92 23.58
CA PRO A 2 3.18 -55.74 22.75
C PRO A 2 1.84 -55.29 22.15
N SER A 3 1.62 -53.98 22.10
CA SER A 3 0.47 -53.32 21.46
C SER A 3 0.56 -53.44 19.93
N PRO A 4 -0.57 -53.51 19.21
CA PRO A 4 -0.57 -53.64 17.75
C PRO A 4 -0.24 -52.30 17.07
N THR A 5 0.56 -52.37 16.01
CA THR A 5 0.80 -51.29 15.03
C THR A 5 -0.48 -50.91 14.28
N PRO A 6 -0.73 -49.63 13.96
CA PRO A 6 -1.88 -49.22 13.16
C PRO A 6 -1.68 -49.62 11.68
N GLU A 7 -2.60 -50.42 11.14
CA GLU A 7 -2.70 -50.66 9.70
C GLU A 7 -3.11 -49.37 8.98
N VAL A 8 -2.23 -48.88 8.12
CA VAL A 8 -2.53 -47.80 7.17
C VAL A 8 -3.55 -48.34 6.16
N ASN A 9 -4.76 -47.77 6.17
CA ASN A 9 -5.86 -48.13 5.30
C ASN A 9 -5.49 -47.90 3.82
N ARG A 10 -5.19 -48.98 3.09
CA ARG A 10 -4.78 -48.99 1.67
C ARG A 10 -5.78 -48.27 0.74
N ARG A 11 -7.05 -48.14 1.14
CA ARG A 11 -8.07 -47.39 0.38
C ARG A 11 -7.86 -45.88 0.42
N ARG A 12 -7.36 -45.34 1.55
CA ARG A 12 -7.00 -43.93 1.69
C ARG A 12 -5.69 -43.61 0.95
N PHE A 13 -4.73 -44.54 0.95
CA PHE A 13 -3.47 -44.41 0.20
C PHE A 13 -3.68 -44.37 -1.31
N LEU A 14 -4.60 -45.18 -1.87
CA LEU A 14 -4.90 -45.17 -3.30
C LEU A 14 -5.74 -43.95 -3.75
N GLN A 15 -6.58 -43.38 -2.89
CA GLN A 15 -7.23 -42.08 -3.14
C GLN A 15 -6.21 -40.92 -3.13
N ILE A 16 -5.20 -40.98 -2.26
CA ILE A 16 -4.09 -40.01 -2.20
C ILE A 16 -3.16 -40.13 -3.42
N ALA A 17 -2.90 -41.33 -3.91
CA ALA A 17 -2.03 -41.58 -5.08
C ALA A 17 -2.66 -41.12 -6.42
N GLY A 18 -3.98 -41.24 -6.57
CA GLY A 18 -4.70 -40.73 -7.75
C GLY A 18 -4.75 -39.20 -7.80
N ALA A 19 -4.91 -38.55 -6.64
CA ALA A 19 -4.95 -37.09 -6.52
C ALA A 19 -3.56 -36.45 -6.73
N THR A 20 -2.49 -36.98 -6.15
CA THR A 20 -1.13 -36.40 -6.23
C THR A 20 -0.64 -36.16 -7.65
N THR A 21 -1.03 -36.99 -8.62
CA THR A 21 -0.60 -36.87 -10.03
C THR A 21 -1.30 -35.71 -10.76
N ALA A 22 -2.56 -35.43 -10.45
CA ALA A 22 -3.30 -34.31 -11.05
C ALA A 22 -2.90 -32.95 -10.43
N PHE A 23 -2.52 -32.92 -9.15
CA PHE A 23 -2.19 -31.68 -8.43
C PHE A 23 -0.73 -31.25 -8.58
N THR A 24 0.24 -32.16 -8.67
CA THR A 24 1.61 -31.80 -9.13
C THR A 24 1.61 -31.25 -10.56
N ALA A 25 0.61 -31.61 -11.38
CA ALA A 25 0.44 -31.02 -12.70
C ALA A 25 -0.05 -29.57 -12.66
N LEU A 26 -0.83 -29.15 -11.63
CA LEU A 26 -1.35 -27.79 -11.43
C LEU A 26 -0.26 -26.79 -11.02
N SER A 27 0.60 -27.15 -10.06
CA SER A 27 1.75 -26.29 -9.74
C SER A 27 2.70 -26.20 -10.95
N GLY A 28 2.91 -27.32 -11.65
CA GLY A 28 3.69 -27.33 -12.89
C GLY A 28 3.08 -26.52 -14.05
N SER A 29 1.75 -26.43 -14.18
CA SER A 29 1.09 -25.64 -15.23
C SER A 29 1.21 -24.15 -14.98
N ILE A 30 0.96 -23.70 -13.74
CA ILE A 30 1.18 -22.30 -13.34
C ILE A 30 2.63 -21.92 -13.57
N GLN A 31 3.59 -22.76 -13.17
CA GLN A 31 5.03 -22.50 -13.36
C GLN A 31 5.40 -22.33 -14.85
N ARG A 32 4.91 -23.21 -15.73
CA ARG A 32 5.18 -23.16 -17.17
C ARG A 32 4.50 -21.98 -17.85
N ALA A 33 3.26 -21.67 -17.48
CA ALA A 33 2.50 -20.60 -18.10
C ALA A 33 2.93 -19.22 -17.57
N ALA A 34 3.26 -19.09 -16.28
CA ALA A 34 3.89 -17.89 -15.74
C ALA A 34 5.27 -17.60 -16.37
N ALA A 35 5.95 -18.64 -16.87
CA ALA A 35 7.21 -18.50 -17.61
C ALA A 35 7.03 -17.91 -19.02
N LEU A 36 5.81 -17.77 -19.54
CA LEU A 36 5.61 -17.23 -20.87
C LEU A 36 6.08 -15.78 -20.97
N PRO A 37 6.69 -15.39 -22.11
CA PRO A 37 7.01 -14.00 -22.35
C PRO A 37 5.72 -13.19 -22.46
N ALA A 38 5.80 -11.92 -22.09
CA ALA A 38 4.68 -11.02 -22.27
C ALA A 38 4.38 -10.81 -23.76
N HIS A 39 3.15 -10.42 -24.06
CA HIS A 39 2.83 -9.89 -25.37
C HIS A 39 3.53 -8.54 -25.55
N HIS A 40 4.19 -8.34 -26.69
CA HIS A 40 4.96 -7.12 -26.96
C HIS A 40 4.66 -6.63 -28.37
N ARG A 41 3.54 -5.92 -28.55
CA ARG A 41 3.17 -5.31 -29.83
C ARG A 41 3.57 -3.84 -29.87
N THR A 42 3.40 -3.09 -28.77
CA THR A 42 3.76 -1.67 -28.69
C THR A 42 4.87 -1.37 -27.68
N GLY A 43 5.13 -2.28 -26.74
CA GLY A 43 6.05 -2.03 -25.63
C GLY A 43 5.49 -1.04 -24.62
N SER A 44 4.15 -0.94 -24.51
CA SER A 44 3.45 -0.01 -23.62
C SER A 44 2.23 -0.68 -22.97
N VAL A 45 1.52 0.07 -22.12
CA VAL A 45 0.27 -0.41 -21.49
C VAL A 45 -0.75 -0.92 -22.50
N GLU A 46 -0.73 -0.44 -23.76
CA GLU A 46 -1.60 -0.90 -24.85
C GLU A 46 -1.47 -2.39 -25.20
N ASP A 47 -0.43 -3.06 -24.71
CA ASP A 47 -0.25 -4.50 -24.88
C ASP A 47 -1.05 -5.35 -23.88
N VAL A 48 -1.53 -4.76 -22.79
CA VAL A 48 -2.47 -5.39 -21.86
C VAL A 48 -3.82 -5.55 -22.58
N GLU A 49 -4.44 -6.72 -22.57
CA GLU A 49 -5.81 -6.89 -23.10
C GLU A 49 -6.81 -7.09 -21.96
N HIS A 50 -6.39 -7.80 -20.91
CA HIS A 50 -7.25 -8.16 -19.78
C HIS A 50 -6.66 -7.62 -18.48
N ILE A 51 -7.47 -6.90 -17.72
CA ILE A 51 -7.18 -6.47 -16.35
C ILE A 51 -8.09 -7.27 -15.42
N VAL A 52 -7.50 -8.06 -14.54
CA VAL A 52 -8.21 -8.85 -13.54
C VAL A 52 -7.90 -8.29 -12.16
N VAL A 53 -8.92 -8.05 -11.35
CA VAL A 53 -8.79 -7.51 -10.00
C VAL A 53 -9.38 -8.51 -9.01
N LEU A 54 -8.56 -8.97 -8.07
CA LEU A 54 -8.97 -9.74 -6.90
C LEU A 54 -8.66 -8.89 -5.67
N MET A 55 -9.70 -8.40 -5.00
CA MET A 55 -9.60 -7.68 -3.74
C MET A 55 -10.03 -8.62 -2.61
N GLN A 56 -9.11 -8.84 -1.68
CA GLN A 56 -9.25 -9.65 -0.47
C GLN A 56 -9.61 -8.77 0.74
N GLU A 57 -9.96 -9.40 1.86
CA GLU A 57 -10.24 -8.82 3.18
C GLU A 57 -9.09 -9.14 4.16
N ASN A 58 -9.11 -8.53 5.32
CA ASN A 58 -8.42 -7.26 5.40
C ASN A 58 -7.05 -7.40 6.08
N ARG A 59 -6.03 -6.76 5.50
CA ARG A 59 -4.62 -6.97 5.88
C ARG A 59 -3.81 -5.71 5.67
N SER A 60 -3.11 -5.26 6.71
CA SER A 60 -2.11 -4.21 6.55
C SER A 60 -0.86 -4.73 5.83
N PHE A 61 -0.13 -3.84 5.17
CA PHE A 61 1.10 -4.19 4.47
C PHE A 61 2.15 -4.74 5.43
N ASP A 62 2.41 -4.06 6.56
CA ASP A 62 3.39 -4.56 7.55
C ASP A 62 2.99 -5.89 8.18
N HIS A 63 1.68 -6.16 8.33
CA HIS A 63 1.20 -7.44 8.84
C HIS A 63 1.61 -8.61 7.94
N TYR A 64 1.61 -8.46 6.62
CA TYR A 64 2.04 -9.54 5.69
C TYR A 64 3.50 -9.45 5.26
N PHE A 65 3.97 -8.25 4.97
CA PHE A 65 5.21 -7.99 4.25
C PHE A 65 6.17 -7.08 5.00
N GLY A 66 5.88 -6.71 6.26
CA GLY A 66 6.80 -5.90 7.08
C GLY A 66 8.17 -6.56 7.25
N THR A 67 8.24 -7.90 7.22
CA THR A 67 9.50 -8.67 7.29
C THR A 67 10.11 -9.00 5.93
N LEU A 68 9.41 -8.77 4.81
CA LEU A 68 9.87 -9.16 3.48
C LEU A 68 11.13 -8.37 3.06
N ARG A 69 12.14 -9.01 2.46
CA ARG A 69 13.39 -8.30 2.08
C ARG A 69 13.15 -7.14 1.11
N GLY A 70 13.78 -5.99 1.38
CA GLY A 70 13.87 -4.86 0.46
C GLY A 70 12.56 -4.10 0.19
N VAL A 71 11.54 -4.26 1.03
CA VAL A 71 10.38 -3.34 1.05
C VAL A 71 10.53 -2.36 2.21
N ARG A 72 9.82 -1.24 2.19
CA ARG A 72 9.67 -0.39 3.37
C ARG A 72 8.82 -1.12 4.41
N GLY A 73 9.47 -1.84 5.30
CA GLY A 73 8.86 -2.62 6.38
C GLY A 73 9.52 -2.32 7.72
N PHE A 74 9.72 -3.34 8.55
CA PHE A 74 10.29 -3.17 9.90
C PHE A 74 11.76 -2.70 9.91
N GLY A 75 12.48 -2.82 8.79
CA GLY A 75 13.82 -2.25 8.62
C GLY A 75 13.84 -0.86 7.99
N ASP A 76 12.71 -0.16 7.81
CA ASP A 76 12.71 1.20 7.25
C ASP A 76 13.69 2.10 8.05
N PRO A 77 14.72 2.69 7.43
CA PRO A 77 15.71 3.50 8.13
C PRO A 77 15.20 4.89 8.56
N ARG A 78 14.00 5.28 8.12
CA ARG A 78 13.43 6.63 8.28
C ARG A 78 11.94 6.57 8.68
N PRO A 79 11.58 5.80 9.72
CA PRO A 79 10.21 5.81 10.24
C PRO A 79 9.90 7.20 10.81
N VAL A 80 8.62 7.51 10.94
CA VAL A 80 8.19 8.68 11.71
C VAL A 80 8.58 8.49 13.19
N THR A 81 9.01 9.57 13.81
CA THR A 81 9.31 9.62 15.25
C THR A 81 8.08 10.09 16.01
N LEU A 82 7.65 9.30 17.01
CA LEU A 82 6.56 9.66 17.92
C LEU A 82 6.96 10.84 18.81
N PRO A 83 5.99 11.54 19.44
CA PRO A 83 6.28 12.63 20.39
C PRO A 83 7.25 12.25 21.53
N GLY A 84 7.31 10.96 21.91
CA GLY A 84 8.26 10.43 22.89
C GLY A 84 9.71 10.25 22.39
N GLY A 85 10.02 10.63 21.14
CA GLY A 85 11.34 10.51 20.53
C GLY A 85 11.71 9.11 20.02
N LYS A 86 10.83 8.13 20.20
CA LYS A 86 11.00 6.77 19.67
C LYS A 86 10.35 6.61 18.29
N PRO A 87 10.84 5.69 17.45
CA PRO A 87 10.17 5.32 16.21
C PRO A 87 8.71 4.92 16.42
N VAL A 88 7.90 5.05 15.36
CA VAL A 88 6.47 4.74 15.33
C VAL A 88 6.08 3.33 15.84
N TRP A 89 6.98 2.35 15.77
CA TRP A 89 6.73 0.99 16.27
C TRP A 89 6.55 0.89 17.79
N TYR A 90 6.97 1.90 18.56
CA TYR A 90 6.91 1.89 20.04
C TYR A 90 5.56 2.42 20.55
N GLN A 91 4.47 1.76 20.16
CA GLN A 91 3.11 2.11 20.59
C GLN A 91 2.90 1.75 22.06
N LYS A 92 2.07 2.52 22.78
CA LYS A 92 1.82 2.28 24.22
C LYS A 92 0.40 1.82 24.47
N ASP A 93 0.23 0.85 25.36
CA ASP A 93 -1.08 0.50 25.90
C ASP A 93 -1.59 1.54 26.92
N ALA A 94 -2.82 1.35 27.40
CA ALA A 94 -3.45 2.26 28.37
C ALA A 94 -2.70 2.34 29.72
N ALA A 95 -1.85 1.34 30.05
CA ALA A 95 -1.00 1.35 31.23
C ALA A 95 0.37 1.98 30.97
N GLY A 96 0.63 2.46 29.75
CA GLY A 96 1.89 3.09 29.33
C GLY A 96 2.99 2.09 28.97
N ARG A 97 2.70 0.79 28.89
CA ARG A 97 3.66 -0.24 28.46
C ARG A 97 3.79 -0.21 26.95
N GLU A 98 5.03 -0.28 26.48
CA GLU A 98 5.33 -0.33 25.04
C GLU A 98 5.01 -1.72 24.48
N ILE A 99 4.24 -1.74 23.40
CA ILE A 99 3.94 -2.91 22.58
C ILE A 99 4.56 -2.65 21.21
N LEU A 100 5.58 -3.45 20.88
CA LEU A 100 6.23 -3.44 19.57
C LEU A 100 5.56 -4.48 18.66
N PRO A 101 5.72 -4.38 17.34
CA PRO A 101 5.26 -5.44 16.45
C PRO A 101 5.83 -6.80 16.84
N PHE A 102 4.99 -7.84 16.85
CA PHE A 102 5.39 -9.19 17.27
C PHE A 102 4.76 -10.26 16.36
N ARG A 103 5.50 -11.35 16.12
CA ARG A 103 4.91 -12.55 15.52
C ARG A 103 4.24 -13.34 16.64
N PRO A 104 2.93 -13.63 16.56
CA PRO A 104 2.27 -14.49 17.53
C PRO A 104 2.94 -15.87 17.64
N ASP A 105 2.93 -16.45 18.85
CA ASP A 105 3.51 -17.77 19.12
C ASP A 105 2.48 -18.87 18.82
N ALA A 106 2.34 -19.20 17.54
CA ALA A 106 1.52 -20.30 17.05
C ALA A 106 2.29 -21.14 16.03
N ASP A 107 2.10 -22.47 16.09
CA ASP A 107 2.79 -23.44 15.23
C ASP A 107 2.39 -23.31 13.76
N ASP A 108 1.10 -23.06 13.47
CA ASP A 108 0.56 -22.91 12.13
C ASP A 108 -0.25 -21.61 12.01
N LEU A 109 0.45 -20.48 12.19
CA LEU A 109 -0.20 -19.17 12.25
C LEU A 109 -0.91 -18.80 10.93
N GLY A 110 -0.43 -19.29 9.78
CA GLY A 110 -1.09 -19.09 8.49
C GLY A 110 -2.44 -19.82 8.36
N LEU A 111 -2.67 -20.86 9.17
CA LEU A 111 -3.95 -21.57 9.32
C LEU A 111 -4.77 -21.11 10.56
N ALA A 112 -4.33 -20.08 11.27
CA ALA A 112 -5.07 -19.55 12.41
C ALA A 112 -6.18 -18.59 11.98
N PHE A 113 -7.28 -18.60 12.73
CA PHE A 113 -8.41 -17.68 12.61
C PHE A 113 -8.11 -16.47 13.50
N VAL A 114 -7.25 -15.55 13.08
CA VAL A 114 -6.83 -14.41 13.93
C VAL A 114 -8.05 -13.53 14.22
N GLN A 115 -8.20 -13.05 15.46
CA GLN A 115 -9.36 -12.22 15.79
C GLN A 115 -9.52 -10.99 14.87
N ASP A 116 -10.78 -10.63 14.66
CA ASP A 116 -11.19 -9.37 14.06
C ASP A 116 -10.82 -8.17 14.95
N LEU A 117 -10.49 -7.03 14.34
CA LEU A 117 -10.06 -5.80 15.01
C LEU A 117 -11.01 -4.65 14.73
N PRO A 118 -10.94 -3.55 15.51
CA PRO A 118 -11.66 -2.34 15.13
C PRO A 118 -11.08 -1.75 13.83
N HIS A 119 -11.92 -1.58 12.80
CA HIS A 119 -11.62 -0.91 11.52
C HIS A 119 -12.77 0.02 11.07
N GLY A 120 -13.47 0.66 12.00
CA GLY A 120 -14.45 1.70 11.70
C GLY A 120 -13.80 3.07 11.46
N TRP A 121 -14.58 4.01 10.95
CA TRP A 121 -14.16 5.41 10.72
C TRP A 121 -13.57 6.06 11.98
N ASN A 122 -14.30 6.03 13.09
CA ASN A 122 -13.91 6.73 14.31
C ASN A 122 -12.64 6.14 14.96
N ASP A 123 -12.51 4.82 15.04
CA ASP A 123 -11.30 4.19 15.58
C ASP A 123 -10.12 4.29 14.59
N GLY A 124 -10.37 4.21 13.28
CA GLY A 124 -9.35 4.48 12.27
C GLY A 124 -8.77 5.88 12.41
N HIS A 125 -9.62 6.89 12.57
CA HIS A 125 -9.19 8.28 12.82
C HIS A 125 -8.52 8.47 14.18
N ALA A 126 -8.94 7.74 15.21
CA ALA A 126 -8.32 7.78 16.52
C ALA A 126 -6.89 7.20 16.49
N ALA A 127 -6.66 6.09 15.77
CA ALA A 127 -5.34 5.52 15.55
C ALA A 127 -4.45 6.41 14.65
N HIS A 128 -5.04 6.99 13.58
CA HIS A 128 -4.36 7.95 12.71
C HIS A 128 -3.90 9.20 13.47
N ALA A 129 -4.69 9.64 14.46
CA ALA A 129 -4.36 10.73 15.38
C ALA A 129 -3.88 12.02 14.69
N ARG A 130 -4.50 12.37 13.55
CA ARG A 130 -4.11 13.51 12.69
C ARG A 130 -2.62 13.46 12.29
N GLY A 131 -2.13 12.29 11.94
CA GLY A 131 -0.74 12.06 11.53
C GLY A 131 0.26 11.89 12.69
N ARG A 132 -0.14 12.09 13.96
CA ARG A 132 0.74 11.76 15.11
C ARG A 132 1.00 10.26 15.23
N TYR A 133 0.01 9.45 14.84
CA TYR A 133 0.13 8.00 14.66
C TYR A 133 0.63 7.26 15.92
N ASP A 134 0.22 7.73 17.10
CA ASP A 134 0.72 7.32 18.43
C ASP A 134 -0.29 6.56 19.29
N HIS A 135 -1.51 6.32 18.79
CA HIS A 135 -2.65 5.78 19.55
C HIS A 135 -3.19 4.46 19.00
N TRP A 136 -2.36 3.64 18.37
CA TRP A 136 -2.82 2.37 17.79
C TRP A 136 -3.34 1.37 18.83
N VAL A 137 -2.51 1.02 19.81
CA VAL A 137 -2.84 0.00 20.83
C VAL A 137 -4.02 0.41 21.73
N PRO A 138 -4.14 1.65 22.21
CA PRO A 138 -5.29 2.08 23.00
C PRO A 138 -6.61 2.04 22.23
N THR A 139 -6.55 2.15 20.90
CA THR A 139 -7.73 2.20 20.03
C THR A 139 -8.12 0.84 19.48
N LYS A 140 -7.14 0.01 19.10
CA LYS A 140 -7.37 -1.26 18.38
C LYS A 140 -6.97 -2.52 19.17
N GLY A 141 -6.48 -2.35 20.41
CA GLY A 141 -5.99 -3.45 21.25
C GLY A 141 -4.58 -3.91 20.86
N SER A 142 -3.99 -4.86 21.60
CA SER A 142 -2.60 -5.29 21.36
C SER A 142 -2.42 -6.12 20.10
N THR A 143 -3.46 -6.83 19.66
CA THR A 143 -3.43 -7.67 18.45
C THR A 143 -3.13 -6.86 17.19
N THR A 144 -3.41 -5.55 17.17
CA THR A 144 -3.00 -4.65 16.09
C THR A 144 -1.50 -4.78 15.75
N MET A 145 -0.66 -5.07 16.74
CA MET A 145 0.79 -5.18 16.56
C MET A 145 1.24 -6.57 16.07
N ALA A 146 0.32 -7.50 15.79
CA ALA A 146 0.66 -8.81 15.26
C ALA A 146 1.11 -8.74 13.78
N TYR A 147 2.07 -9.56 13.38
CA TYR A 147 2.47 -9.74 11.98
C TYR A 147 2.77 -11.20 11.65
N LEU A 148 2.76 -11.50 10.35
CA LEU A 148 3.11 -12.79 9.74
C LEU A 148 4.47 -12.74 9.06
N THR A 149 5.08 -13.90 8.95
CA THR A 149 6.37 -14.11 8.29
C THR A 149 6.22 -14.99 7.05
N ARG A 150 7.31 -15.15 6.29
CA ARG A 150 7.37 -16.07 5.14
C ARG A 150 6.98 -17.50 5.51
N GLN A 151 7.30 -17.96 6.72
CA GLN A 151 6.94 -19.29 7.19
C GLN A 151 5.42 -19.45 7.33
N ASP A 152 4.72 -18.37 7.67
CA ASP A 152 3.29 -18.36 7.92
C ASP A 152 2.50 -18.28 6.61
N ILE A 153 2.94 -17.41 5.69
CA ILE A 153 2.29 -17.13 4.39
C ILE A 153 3.27 -17.27 3.20
N PRO A 154 3.82 -18.48 2.97
CA PRO A 154 4.89 -18.69 2.00
C PRO A 154 4.47 -18.39 0.56
N PHE A 155 3.19 -18.58 0.21
CA PHE A 155 2.68 -18.34 -1.13
C PHE A 155 2.66 -16.85 -1.48
N HIS A 156 2.16 -15.99 -0.59
CA HIS A 156 2.16 -14.53 -0.77
C HIS A 156 3.58 -13.97 -0.89
N HIS A 157 4.51 -14.43 -0.05
CA HIS A 157 5.94 -14.06 -0.14
C HIS A 157 6.58 -14.54 -1.44
N ALA A 158 6.22 -15.72 -1.94
CA ALA A 158 6.71 -16.21 -3.22
C ALA A 158 6.16 -15.42 -4.41
N LEU A 159 4.90 -14.97 -4.37
CA LEU A 159 4.36 -14.05 -5.37
C LEU A 159 5.11 -12.72 -5.36
N ALA A 160 5.38 -12.15 -4.19
CA ALA A 160 6.15 -10.92 -4.05
C ALA A 160 7.61 -11.07 -4.50
N ASP A 161 8.20 -12.26 -4.40
CA ASP A 161 9.55 -12.56 -4.89
C ASP A 161 9.59 -12.79 -6.41
N ALA A 162 8.47 -13.21 -7.01
CA ALA A 162 8.37 -13.47 -8.43
C ALA A 162 7.96 -12.24 -9.24
N PHE A 163 7.03 -11.44 -8.71
CA PHE A 163 6.37 -10.33 -9.38
C PHE A 163 6.62 -8.99 -8.67
N THR A 164 5.94 -7.92 -9.09
CA THR A 164 6.10 -6.62 -8.46
C THR A 164 5.18 -6.49 -7.25
N VAL A 165 5.74 -6.12 -6.10
CA VAL A 165 4.98 -5.71 -4.90
C VAL A 165 5.03 -4.18 -4.78
N CYS A 166 3.89 -3.57 -4.47
CA CYS A 166 3.81 -2.13 -4.21
C CYS A 166 3.85 -1.90 -2.70
N ASP A 167 4.89 -1.22 -2.18
CA ASP A 167 5.09 -0.99 -0.74
C ASP A 167 4.66 0.43 -0.29
N ALA A 168 3.97 1.15 -1.18
CA ALA A 168 3.32 2.43 -0.93
C ALA A 168 1.89 2.45 -1.50
N TYR A 169 1.20 1.30 -1.48
CA TYR A 169 -0.21 1.17 -1.84
C TYR A 169 -1.07 1.24 -0.58
N HIS A 170 -2.02 2.16 -0.55
CA HIS A 170 -2.87 2.47 0.60
C HIS A 170 -4.32 2.07 0.35
N CYS A 171 -5.05 1.69 1.40
CA CYS A 171 -6.51 1.70 1.29
C CYS A 171 -6.99 3.15 1.04
N SER A 172 -8.03 3.32 0.25
CA SER A 172 -8.47 4.65 -0.18
C SER A 172 -9.15 5.44 0.95
N LEU A 173 -9.74 4.75 1.93
CA LEU A 173 -10.46 5.34 3.05
C LEU A 173 -9.94 4.80 4.40
N ILE A 174 -9.84 5.68 5.40
CA ILE A 174 -9.57 5.33 6.81
C ILE A 174 -10.88 4.81 7.42
N GLY A 175 -11.10 3.50 7.36
CA GLY A 175 -12.32 2.87 7.85
C GLY A 175 -12.63 1.57 7.11
N SER A 176 -13.90 1.22 7.09
CA SER A 176 -14.39 -0.14 6.79
C SER A 176 -14.29 -0.55 5.30
N THR A 177 -14.60 -1.82 5.07
CA THR A 177 -14.59 -2.53 3.78
C THR A 177 -15.32 -1.82 2.64
N ASP A 178 -16.62 -1.59 2.79
CA ASP A 178 -17.48 -1.17 1.69
C ASP A 178 -17.05 0.19 1.09
N PRO A 179 -16.77 1.22 1.90
CA PRO A 179 -16.23 2.47 1.37
C PRO A 179 -14.94 2.30 0.56
N ASN A 180 -14.04 1.41 0.98
CA ASN A 180 -12.82 1.12 0.23
C ASN A 180 -13.12 0.43 -1.10
N ARG A 181 -14.07 -0.52 -1.12
CA ARG A 181 -14.56 -1.15 -2.36
C ARG A 181 -15.29 -0.16 -3.27
N TYR A 182 -16.02 0.82 -2.73
CA TYR A 182 -16.60 1.92 -3.53
C TYR A 182 -15.52 2.78 -4.22
N TYR A 183 -14.37 3.01 -3.59
CA TYR A 183 -13.26 3.70 -4.26
C TYR A 183 -12.70 2.88 -5.42
N MET A 184 -12.61 1.54 -5.31
CA MET A 184 -12.18 0.66 -6.41
C MET A 184 -13.15 0.71 -7.60
N TRP A 185 -14.46 0.81 -7.35
CA TRP A 185 -15.47 0.79 -8.41
C TRP A 185 -15.96 2.15 -8.88
N THR A 186 -15.80 3.21 -8.11
CA THR A 186 -16.44 4.49 -8.40
C THR A 186 -15.53 5.70 -8.21
N GLY A 187 -14.32 5.49 -7.67
CA GLY A 187 -13.32 6.54 -7.45
C GLY A 187 -13.57 7.43 -6.23
N TYR A 188 -14.69 7.24 -5.52
CA TYR A 188 -15.04 7.92 -4.27
C TYR A 188 -16.16 7.18 -3.52
N THR A 189 -16.70 7.77 -2.45
CA THR A 189 -17.79 7.17 -1.65
C THR A 189 -19.00 8.12 -1.51
N GLY A 190 -19.27 8.91 -2.55
CA GLY A 190 -20.31 9.95 -2.48
C GLY A 190 -19.90 11.18 -1.67
N ASN A 191 -18.60 11.55 -1.70
CA ASN A 191 -17.97 12.61 -0.89
C ASN A 191 -18.65 13.98 -0.99
N ASP A 192 -19.42 14.24 -2.05
CA ASP A 192 -20.15 15.50 -2.26
C ASP A 192 -21.52 15.54 -1.57
N GLY A 193 -21.90 14.47 -0.87
CA GLY A 193 -23.18 14.36 -0.16
C GLY A 193 -24.38 14.04 -1.06
N LYS A 194 -24.14 13.68 -2.33
CA LYS A 194 -25.21 13.35 -3.29
C LYS A 194 -25.33 11.85 -3.47
N GLY A 195 -26.50 11.43 -3.95
CA GLY A 195 -26.76 10.04 -4.32
C GLY A 195 -26.71 9.04 -3.16
N GLY A 196 -26.91 9.51 -1.91
CA GLY A 196 -26.91 8.68 -0.70
C GLY A 196 -25.60 8.70 0.10
N GLY A 197 -24.56 9.41 -0.38
CA GLY A 197 -23.30 9.57 0.34
C GLY A 197 -23.24 10.79 1.28
N PRO A 198 -22.08 11.03 1.92
CA PRO A 198 -20.91 10.17 1.91
C PRO A 198 -21.11 8.89 2.73
N VAL A 199 -20.62 7.76 2.23
CA VAL A 199 -20.67 6.47 2.92
C VAL A 199 -19.32 6.19 3.56
N ILE A 200 -19.29 6.05 4.88
CA ILE A 200 -18.05 5.90 5.67
C ILE A 200 -18.08 4.66 6.58
N GLY A 201 -19.10 3.82 6.43
CA GLY A 201 -19.20 2.48 7.02
C GLY A 201 -19.90 1.52 6.05
N ASN A 202 -20.21 0.32 6.53
CA ASN A 202 -20.87 -0.74 5.76
C ASN A 202 -22.41 -0.58 5.79
N ASP A 203 -22.90 0.60 5.38
CA ASP A 203 -24.32 0.97 5.55
C ASP A 203 -25.26 0.28 4.55
N GLU A 204 -24.75 -0.12 3.38
CA GLU A 204 -25.47 -0.88 2.33
C GLU A 204 -26.84 -0.28 1.93
N ALA A 205 -27.01 1.04 2.05
CA ALA A 205 -28.32 1.68 2.12
C ALA A 205 -29.03 1.88 0.76
N GLY A 206 -28.32 1.79 -0.36
CA GLY A 206 -28.84 2.17 -1.68
C GLY A 206 -28.27 3.48 -2.18
N TYR A 207 -27.53 3.43 -3.28
CA TYR A 207 -26.74 4.55 -3.79
C TYR A 207 -26.98 4.81 -5.28
N SER A 208 -26.88 6.07 -5.72
CA SER A 208 -27.26 6.47 -7.08
C SER A 208 -26.23 7.29 -7.84
N TRP A 209 -24.98 7.39 -7.35
CA TRP A 209 -23.90 7.95 -8.15
C TRP A 209 -23.41 6.97 -9.21
N THR A 210 -22.79 7.49 -10.28
CA THR A 210 -22.30 6.66 -11.38
C THR A 210 -21.07 5.86 -10.98
N THR A 211 -21.10 4.57 -11.26
CA THR A 211 -20.02 3.61 -11.07
C THR A 211 -19.12 3.52 -12.31
N TYR A 212 -17.88 3.09 -12.16
CA TYR A 212 -16.94 2.90 -13.27
C TYR A 212 -17.39 1.82 -14.27
N PRO A 213 -17.97 0.67 -13.86
CA PRO A 213 -18.56 -0.29 -14.81
C PRO A 213 -19.63 0.31 -15.73
N GLU A 214 -20.50 1.21 -15.24
CA GLU A 214 -21.44 1.92 -16.12
C GLU A 214 -20.73 2.80 -17.16
N ARG A 215 -19.57 3.36 -16.83
CA ARG A 215 -18.77 4.15 -17.77
C ARG A 215 -18.09 3.25 -18.80
N LEU A 216 -17.59 2.10 -18.38
CA LEU A 216 -17.00 1.08 -19.25
C LEU A 216 -18.05 0.54 -20.23
N GLU A 217 -19.24 0.21 -19.73
CA GLU A 217 -20.38 -0.24 -20.53
C GLU A 217 -20.71 0.78 -21.63
N ARG A 218 -20.84 2.06 -21.26
CA ARG A 218 -21.12 3.15 -22.20
C ARG A 218 -20.01 3.34 -23.25
N ALA A 219 -18.77 3.03 -22.89
CA ALA A 219 -17.62 3.12 -23.78
C ALA A 219 -17.41 1.85 -24.64
N GLY A 220 -18.24 0.81 -24.47
CA GLY A 220 -18.09 -0.46 -25.15
C GLY A 220 -16.86 -1.26 -24.70
N VAL A 221 -16.38 -1.02 -23.47
CA VAL A 221 -15.30 -1.80 -22.85
C VAL A 221 -15.94 -2.92 -22.04
N SER A 222 -15.84 -4.16 -22.54
CA SER A 222 -16.41 -5.35 -21.90
C SER A 222 -15.89 -5.52 -20.47
N TRP A 223 -16.79 -5.81 -19.54
CA TRP A 223 -16.47 -6.08 -18.15
C TRP A 223 -17.36 -7.20 -17.58
N LYS A 224 -16.91 -7.85 -16.51
CA LYS A 224 -17.68 -8.89 -15.79
C LYS A 224 -17.20 -9.07 -14.35
N ILE A 225 -18.09 -9.50 -13.47
CA ILE A 225 -17.76 -9.98 -12.13
C ILE A 225 -17.84 -11.51 -12.11
N TYR A 226 -16.79 -12.16 -11.62
CA TYR A 226 -16.73 -13.60 -11.35
C TYR A 226 -16.89 -13.81 -9.84
N GLN A 227 -17.98 -14.47 -9.46
CA GLN A 227 -18.42 -14.66 -8.07
C GLN A 227 -19.37 -15.87 -7.98
N ASP A 228 -19.65 -16.34 -6.77
CA ASP A 228 -20.76 -17.25 -6.49
C ASP A 228 -22.04 -16.48 -6.14
N ILE A 229 -23.20 -16.95 -6.60
CA ILE A 229 -24.47 -16.25 -6.37
C ILE A 229 -25.04 -16.48 -4.97
N GLY A 230 -24.53 -17.46 -4.21
CA GLY A 230 -25.07 -17.82 -2.91
C GLY A 230 -26.54 -18.22 -2.99
N ASP A 231 -27.39 -17.53 -2.23
CA ASP A 231 -28.84 -17.74 -2.25
C ASP A 231 -29.57 -16.77 -3.21
N GLY A 232 -28.81 -15.98 -3.97
CA GLY A 232 -29.28 -15.00 -4.95
C GLY A 232 -28.66 -13.62 -4.75
N LEU A 233 -28.30 -12.93 -5.84
CA LEU A 233 -27.80 -11.54 -5.80
C LEU A 233 -28.96 -10.55 -5.95
N ASP A 234 -29.93 -10.67 -5.05
CA ASP A 234 -31.11 -9.84 -4.94
C ASP A 234 -31.51 -9.62 -3.47
N ALA A 235 -32.57 -8.85 -3.24
CA ALA A 235 -33.04 -8.54 -1.89
C ALA A 235 -33.48 -9.78 -1.08
N ALA A 236 -33.93 -10.85 -1.73
CA ALA A 236 -34.32 -12.08 -1.04
C ALA A 236 -33.10 -12.95 -0.68
N GLY A 237 -32.06 -12.92 -1.52
CA GLY A 237 -30.78 -13.60 -1.29
C GLY A 237 -29.74 -12.76 -0.52
N GLY A 238 -30.14 -11.63 0.05
CA GLY A 238 -29.26 -10.81 0.91
C GLY A 238 -28.17 -10.04 0.18
N TRP A 239 -28.32 -9.82 -1.13
CA TRP A 239 -27.31 -9.14 -1.97
C TRP A 239 -25.90 -9.75 -1.86
N GLY A 240 -25.83 -11.08 -1.67
CA GLY A 240 -24.58 -11.83 -1.62
C GLY A 240 -23.96 -11.99 -0.23
N TRP A 241 -24.51 -11.31 0.79
CA TRP A 241 -24.21 -11.59 2.19
C TRP A 241 -25.13 -12.73 2.69
N ILE A 242 -24.53 -13.87 3.04
CA ILE A 242 -25.23 -15.06 3.57
C ILE A 242 -24.43 -15.66 4.73
N GLN A 243 -25.09 -16.50 5.54
CA GLN A 243 -24.46 -17.16 6.69
C GLN A 243 -23.44 -18.26 6.31
N ASP A 244 -23.55 -18.80 5.10
CA ASP A 244 -22.64 -19.85 4.61
C ASP A 244 -21.36 -19.20 4.05
N ALA A 245 -20.32 -19.14 4.88
CA ALA A 245 -19.03 -18.54 4.54
C ALA A 245 -18.31 -19.19 3.33
N TYR A 246 -18.76 -20.37 2.89
CA TYR A 246 -18.18 -21.09 1.75
C TYR A 246 -19.01 -20.94 0.47
N ARG A 247 -20.01 -20.06 0.44
CA ARG A 247 -20.81 -19.72 -0.75
C ARG A 247 -21.06 -18.21 -0.80
N GLY A 248 -21.60 -17.73 -1.91
CA GLY A 248 -21.86 -16.31 -2.11
C GLY A 248 -20.58 -15.50 -2.31
N ASN A 249 -20.68 -14.21 -2.03
CA ASN A 249 -19.63 -13.25 -2.27
C ASN A 249 -19.32 -12.38 -1.04
N TYR A 250 -19.82 -12.76 0.14
CA TYR A 250 -19.63 -12.06 1.41
C TYR A 250 -20.15 -10.60 1.46
N GLY A 251 -20.96 -10.17 0.49
CA GLY A 251 -21.33 -8.76 0.34
C GLY A 251 -20.23 -7.90 -0.27
N ASP A 252 -19.09 -8.50 -0.63
CA ASP A 252 -17.90 -7.83 -1.16
C ASP A 252 -18.09 -7.30 -2.58
N ASN A 253 -19.20 -7.67 -3.25
CA ASN A 253 -19.65 -7.03 -4.49
C ASN A 253 -20.53 -5.82 -4.18
N SER A 254 -19.91 -4.75 -3.68
CA SER A 254 -20.60 -3.53 -3.25
C SER A 254 -21.35 -2.79 -4.38
N LEU A 255 -21.20 -3.18 -5.66
CA LEU A 255 -22.06 -2.69 -6.75
C LEU A 255 -23.52 -3.08 -6.54
N LEU A 256 -23.80 -4.17 -5.81
CA LEU A 256 -25.14 -4.63 -5.46
C LEU A 256 -25.88 -3.66 -4.53
N TYR A 257 -25.18 -2.69 -3.96
CA TYR A 257 -25.76 -1.64 -3.11
C TYR A 257 -26.13 -0.37 -3.89
N PHE A 258 -25.90 -0.35 -5.20
CA PHE A 258 -26.31 0.75 -6.07
C PHE A 258 -27.68 0.49 -6.69
N ASP A 259 -28.53 1.51 -6.68
CA ASP A 259 -29.90 1.45 -7.18
C ASP A 259 -29.96 1.02 -8.65
N GLN A 260 -28.96 1.38 -9.47
CA GLN A 260 -28.92 0.96 -10.88
C GLN A 260 -28.85 -0.57 -11.00
N TYR A 261 -28.06 -1.22 -10.15
CA TYR A 261 -27.87 -2.68 -10.18
C TYR A 261 -29.03 -3.40 -9.50
N ARG A 262 -29.53 -2.85 -8.39
CA ARG A 262 -30.71 -3.38 -7.69
C ARG A 262 -31.93 -3.43 -8.59
N ASN A 263 -32.11 -2.40 -9.42
CA ASN A 263 -33.24 -2.27 -10.33
C ASN A 263 -33.02 -2.90 -11.72
N ALA A 264 -31.78 -3.28 -12.06
CA ALA A 264 -31.46 -3.94 -13.33
C ALA A 264 -32.20 -5.29 -13.45
N ARG A 265 -32.54 -5.67 -14.68
CA ARG A 265 -33.29 -6.90 -15.00
C ARG A 265 -32.47 -7.79 -15.95
N PRO A 266 -32.73 -9.11 -16.03
CA PRO A 266 -32.07 -9.97 -17.01
C PRO A 266 -32.11 -9.39 -18.43
N GLY A 267 -30.96 -9.38 -19.10
CA GLY A 267 -30.75 -8.74 -20.41
C GLY A 267 -30.25 -7.29 -20.34
N ASP A 268 -30.26 -6.68 -19.15
CA ASP A 268 -29.50 -5.45 -18.88
C ASP A 268 -28.04 -5.83 -18.56
N PRO A 269 -27.03 -5.22 -19.20
CA PRO A 269 -25.63 -5.49 -18.90
C PRO A 269 -25.26 -5.33 -17.42
N LEU A 270 -25.88 -4.39 -16.69
CA LEU A 270 -25.62 -4.23 -15.25
C LEU A 270 -26.12 -5.44 -14.44
N TYR A 271 -27.21 -6.09 -14.87
CA TYR A 271 -27.66 -7.34 -14.27
C TYR A 271 -26.75 -8.49 -14.71
N ASP A 272 -26.59 -8.66 -16.02
CA ASP A 272 -25.95 -9.85 -16.60
C ASP A 272 -24.47 -9.96 -16.16
N GLN A 273 -23.77 -8.84 -15.98
CA GLN A 273 -22.35 -8.82 -15.63
C GLN A 273 -22.07 -8.73 -14.12
N ALA A 274 -23.00 -8.25 -13.30
CA ALA A 274 -22.76 -8.05 -11.86
C ALA A 274 -23.65 -8.88 -10.93
N ARG A 275 -24.78 -9.44 -11.42
CA ARG A 275 -25.77 -10.19 -10.64
C ARG A 275 -25.89 -11.65 -11.04
N THR A 276 -24.99 -12.12 -11.90
CA THR A 276 -24.85 -13.52 -12.26
C THR A 276 -23.51 -14.05 -11.74
N GLY A 277 -23.38 -15.37 -11.69
CA GLY A 277 -22.22 -16.04 -11.11
C GLY A 277 -22.41 -17.55 -11.13
N THR A 278 -21.48 -18.27 -10.51
CA THR A 278 -21.60 -19.72 -10.31
C THR A 278 -22.65 -20.02 -9.24
N ASP A 279 -23.18 -21.23 -9.24
CA ASP A 279 -24.05 -21.75 -8.18
C ASP A 279 -23.42 -23.00 -7.53
N ALA A 280 -22.61 -22.77 -6.50
CA ALA A 280 -21.95 -23.83 -5.75
C ALA A 280 -22.95 -24.76 -5.03
N SER A 281 -24.16 -24.29 -4.72
CA SER A 281 -25.21 -25.14 -4.14
C SER A 281 -25.72 -26.20 -5.12
N ARG A 282 -25.55 -25.95 -6.42
CA ARG A 282 -25.86 -26.88 -7.53
C ARG A 282 -24.65 -27.66 -8.03
N GLY A 283 -23.51 -27.52 -7.36
CA GLY A 283 -22.28 -28.25 -7.67
C GLY A 283 -21.40 -27.60 -8.74
N GLU A 284 -21.65 -26.34 -9.11
CA GLU A 284 -20.72 -25.58 -9.93
C GLU A 284 -19.48 -25.18 -9.10
N GLY A 285 -18.30 -25.18 -9.72
CA GLY A 285 -17.08 -24.67 -9.10
C GLY A 285 -16.95 -23.16 -9.24
N PHE A 286 -16.43 -22.47 -8.22
CA PHE A 286 -16.27 -21.00 -8.19
C PHE A 286 -15.52 -20.42 -9.41
N PHE A 287 -14.63 -21.20 -10.01
CA PHE A 287 -13.78 -20.77 -11.11
C PHE A 287 -14.25 -21.29 -12.48
N ASP A 288 -15.36 -22.02 -12.55
CA ASP A 288 -15.79 -22.70 -13.77
C ASP A 288 -16.08 -21.70 -14.89
N GLN A 289 -16.76 -20.60 -14.57
CA GLN A 289 -17.00 -19.53 -15.55
C GLN A 289 -15.72 -18.83 -16.00
N LEU A 290 -14.82 -18.50 -15.06
CA LEU A 290 -13.54 -17.87 -15.40
C LEU A 290 -12.71 -18.77 -16.31
N ARG A 291 -12.59 -20.07 -15.97
CA ARG A 291 -11.90 -21.07 -16.79
C ARG A 291 -12.53 -21.22 -18.17
N ALA A 292 -13.86 -21.22 -18.25
CA ALA A 292 -14.57 -21.32 -19.52
C ALA A 292 -14.33 -20.09 -20.42
N ASP A 293 -14.32 -18.89 -19.84
CA ASP A 293 -14.08 -17.66 -20.58
C ASP A 293 -12.62 -17.52 -21.01
N VAL A 294 -11.65 -17.92 -20.17
CA VAL A 294 -10.23 -17.97 -20.56
C VAL A 294 -10.02 -18.96 -21.71
N LYS A 295 -10.44 -20.22 -21.56
CA LYS A 295 -10.26 -21.26 -22.59
C LYS A 295 -11.04 -20.98 -23.87
N GLY A 296 -12.15 -20.26 -23.77
CA GLY A 296 -12.99 -19.88 -24.89
C GLY A 296 -12.54 -18.61 -25.62
N GLY A 297 -11.51 -17.92 -25.15
CA GLY A 297 -11.11 -16.62 -25.70
C GLY A 297 -12.17 -15.52 -25.49
N ARG A 298 -12.93 -15.60 -24.40
CA ARG A 298 -14.04 -14.71 -24.03
C ARG A 298 -13.80 -13.92 -22.74
N LEU A 299 -12.60 -14.00 -22.16
CA LEU A 299 -12.27 -13.20 -20.98
C LEU A 299 -12.50 -11.71 -21.29
N PRO A 300 -13.29 -10.98 -20.50
CA PRO A 300 -13.50 -9.56 -20.74
C PRO A 300 -12.22 -8.75 -20.60
N ARG A 301 -12.22 -7.54 -21.15
CA ARG A 301 -11.14 -6.56 -20.95
C ARG A 301 -10.92 -6.21 -19.48
N ILE A 302 -12.00 -6.19 -18.67
CA ILE A 302 -11.94 -5.93 -17.23
C ILE A 302 -12.72 -7.01 -16.49
N SER A 303 -12.10 -7.63 -15.48
CA SER A 303 -12.73 -8.67 -14.69
C SER A 303 -12.49 -8.41 -13.21
N TRP A 304 -13.54 -8.43 -12.40
CA TRP A 304 -13.42 -8.46 -10.95
C TRP A 304 -13.73 -9.87 -10.45
N VAL A 305 -12.94 -10.36 -9.50
CA VAL A 305 -13.17 -11.64 -8.84
C VAL A 305 -13.54 -11.37 -7.40
N VAL A 306 -14.65 -11.94 -6.94
CA VAL A 306 -15.16 -11.79 -5.57
C VAL A 306 -15.31 -13.17 -4.95
N ALA A 307 -14.65 -13.36 -3.81
CA ALA A 307 -14.58 -14.66 -3.14
C ALA A 307 -15.69 -14.83 -2.09
N PRO A 308 -16.10 -16.08 -1.79
CA PRO A 308 -16.82 -16.36 -0.55
C PRO A 308 -15.96 -16.02 0.68
N GLU A 309 -16.60 -15.67 1.80
CA GLU A 309 -15.98 -15.20 3.05
C GLU A 309 -14.75 -16.03 3.48
N ALA A 310 -14.87 -17.36 3.49
CA ALA A 310 -13.81 -18.25 3.96
C ALA A 310 -12.49 -18.13 3.16
N PHE A 311 -12.54 -17.51 1.98
CA PHE A 311 -11.42 -17.34 1.07
C PHE A 311 -10.99 -15.88 0.89
N THR A 312 -11.68 -14.93 1.54
CA THR A 312 -11.37 -13.50 1.43
C THR A 312 -10.11 -13.14 2.19
N GLU A 313 -9.65 -13.98 3.12
CA GLU A 313 -8.60 -13.65 4.10
C GLU A 313 -9.02 -12.61 5.13
N HIS A 314 -10.31 -12.35 5.34
CA HIS A 314 -10.75 -11.66 6.56
C HIS A 314 -10.06 -12.27 7.80
N PRO A 315 -9.55 -11.52 8.80
CA PRO A 315 -8.68 -12.01 9.90
C PRO A 315 -9.15 -13.28 10.57
N ASN A 316 -10.45 -13.34 10.85
CA ASN A 316 -11.12 -14.49 11.45
C ASN A 316 -11.27 -15.68 10.48
N TRP A 317 -10.51 -15.68 9.38
CA TRP A 317 -10.27 -16.77 8.46
C TRP A 317 -8.78 -16.89 8.13
N PRO A 318 -8.27 -18.12 7.94
CA PRO A 318 -6.88 -18.37 7.57
C PRO A 318 -6.41 -17.62 6.33
N ALA A 319 -5.27 -16.92 6.43
CA ALA A 319 -4.57 -16.33 5.28
C ALA A 319 -4.28 -17.38 4.19
N ASN A 320 -3.97 -18.61 4.59
CA ASN A 320 -3.64 -19.68 3.67
C ASN A 320 -4.86 -20.19 2.86
N TYR A 321 -6.10 -20.01 3.35
CA TYR A 321 -7.30 -20.31 2.54
C TYR A 321 -7.41 -19.36 1.34
N GLY A 322 -7.12 -18.08 1.54
CA GLY A 322 -7.01 -17.14 0.44
C GLY A 322 -5.82 -17.40 -0.48
N ALA A 323 -4.67 -17.88 0.04
CA ALA A 323 -3.57 -18.35 -0.81
C ALA A 323 -4.03 -19.45 -1.79
N TRP A 324 -4.84 -20.40 -1.31
CA TRP A 324 -5.47 -21.40 -2.17
C TRP A 324 -6.36 -20.75 -3.23
N TYR A 325 -7.26 -19.84 -2.85
CA TYR A 325 -8.17 -19.17 -3.78
C TYR A 325 -7.42 -18.36 -4.85
N ILE A 326 -6.42 -17.56 -4.45
CA ILE A 326 -5.53 -16.82 -5.36
C ILE A 326 -4.84 -17.78 -6.34
N SER A 327 -4.35 -18.93 -5.86
CA SER A 327 -3.72 -19.92 -6.72
C SER A 327 -4.66 -20.49 -7.78
N GLN A 328 -5.96 -20.64 -7.46
CA GLN A 328 -6.98 -21.12 -8.41
C GLN A 328 -7.34 -20.06 -9.46
N VAL A 329 -7.37 -18.78 -9.08
CA VAL A 329 -7.52 -17.67 -10.04
C VAL A 329 -6.32 -17.65 -11.01
N LEU A 330 -5.11 -17.76 -10.48
CA LEU A 330 -3.89 -17.84 -11.30
C LEU A 330 -3.91 -19.07 -12.22
N ASP A 331 -4.31 -20.24 -11.72
CA ASP A 331 -4.47 -21.44 -12.55
C ASP A 331 -5.46 -21.22 -13.70
N ALA A 332 -6.62 -20.62 -13.41
CA ALA A 332 -7.63 -20.33 -14.44
C ALA A 332 -7.09 -19.40 -15.52
N LEU A 333 -6.43 -18.29 -15.15
CA LEU A 333 -5.87 -17.31 -16.09
C LEU A 333 -4.69 -17.87 -16.89
N THR A 334 -3.88 -18.73 -16.28
CA THR A 334 -2.72 -19.36 -16.92
C THR A 334 -3.07 -20.61 -17.73
N GLY A 335 -4.32 -21.08 -17.65
CA GLY A 335 -4.84 -22.21 -18.42
C GLY A 335 -4.83 -21.98 -19.94
N ASP A 336 -4.78 -20.73 -20.40
CA ASP A 336 -4.50 -20.37 -21.79
C ASP A 336 -3.27 -19.43 -21.88
N PRO A 337 -2.14 -19.91 -22.42
CA PRO A 337 -0.93 -19.13 -22.69
C PRO A 337 -1.14 -17.79 -23.40
N GLN A 338 -2.05 -17.74 -24.38
CA GLN A 338 -2.30 -16.55 -25.18
C GLN A 338 -3.04 -15.48 -24.38
N VAL A 339 -3.99 -15.90 -23.54
CA VAL A 339 -4.69 -14.99 -22.63
C VAL A 339 -3.71 -14.45 -21.59
N TRP A 340 -2.99 -15.34 -20.89
CA TRP A 340 -2.05 -14.94 -19.84
C TRP A 340 -0.98 -13.96 -20.33
N ALA A 341 -0.44 -14.15 -21.54
CA ALA A 341 0.55 -13.25 -22.14
C ALA A 341 0.05 -11.80 -22.27
N ARG A 342 -1.28 -11.57 -22.21
CA ARG A 342 -1.95 -10.27 -22.33
C ARG A 342 -2.66 -9.83 -21.04
N THR A 343 -2.47 -10.52 -19.92
CA THR A 343 -3.19 -10.28 -18.67
C THR A 343 -2.35 -9.55 -17.62
N ALA A 344 -2.98 -8.61 -16.93
CA ALA A 344 -2.52 -8.08 -15.65
C ALA A 344 -3.49 -8.51 -14.55
N LEU A 345 -2.99 -9.27 -13.57
CA LEU A 345 -3.74 -9.58 -12.34
C LEU A 345 -3.27 -8.66 -11.21
N PHE A 346 -4.21 -7.94 -10.60
CA PHE A 346 -4.01 -7.18 -9.39
C PHE A 346 -4.61 -7.95 -8.22
N ILE A 347 -3.76 -8.26 -7.22
CA ILE A 347 -4.19 -8.84 -5.95
C ILE A 347 -3.96 -7.77 -4.88
N THR A 348 -5.04 -7.28 -4.29
CA THR A 348 -5.02 -6.22 -3.28
C THR A 348 -5.93 -6.59 -2.12
N TYR A 349 -5.90 -5.79 -1.07
CA TYR A 349 -6.86 -5.84 0.02
C TYR A 349 -7.66 -4.54 0.05
N ASP A 350 -8.86 -4.59 0.62
CA ASP A 350 -9.78 -3.47 0.79
C ASP A 350 -9.30 -2.50 1.89
N GLU A 351 -8.96 -3.01 3.07
CA GLU A 351 -8.44 -2.25 4.20
C GLU A 351 -7.53 -3.12 5.10
N SER A 352 -7.19 -2.61 6.27
CA SER A 352 -6.08 -3.09 7.10
C SER A 352 -6.43 -4.06 8.23
N ASP A 353 -7.70 -4.31 8.54
CA ASP A 353 -8.10 -4.90 9.82
C ASP A 353 -8.29 -3.84 10.91
N GLY A 354 -7.34 -2.91 10.90
CA GLY A 354 -6.80 -2.39 12.13
C GLY A 354 -5.51 -3.07 12.56
N PHE A 355 -4.90 -3.94 11.73
CA PHE A 355 -3.50 -4.29 11.91
C PHE A 355 -2.61 -3.07 11.66
N PHE A 356 -1.57 -2.97 12.48
CA PHE A 356 -0.63 -1.87 12.47
C PHE A 356 0.12 -1.82 11.13
N ASP A 357 0.31 -0.61 10.63
CA ASP A 357 1.28 -0.30 9.59
C ASP A 357 2.12 0.88 10.09
N HIS A 358 3.43 0.89 9.83
CA HIS A 358 4.31 1.92 10.37
C HIS A 358 4.31 3.22 9.54
N LEU A 359 3.88 3.16 8.28
CA LEU A 359 3.99 4.30 7.37
C LEU A 359 2.75 5.18 7.53
N VAL A 360 2.95 6.40 8.07
CA VAL A 360 1.88 7.40 8.15
C VAL A 360 1.36 7.69 6.74
N PRO A 361 0.08 7.41 6.44
CA PRO A 361 -0.46 7.60 5.10
C PRO A 361 -0.38 9.06 4.65
N PRO A 362 -0.22 9.33 3.35
CA PRO A 362 -0.49 10.65 2.80
C PRO A 362 -1.94 11.08 3.08
N PHE A 363 -2.14 12.29 3.61
CA PHE A 363 -3.47 12.87 3.80
C PHE A 363 -3.46 14.37 3.44
N PRO A 364 -4.59 14.93 2.95
CA PRO A 364 -4.69 16.35 2.63
C PRO A 364 -4.73 17.23 3.89
N PRO A 365 -4.28 18.49 3.82
CA PRO A 365 -4.45 19.43 4.92
C PRO A 365 -5.93 19.79 5.09
N ASP A 366 -6.42 19.79 6.33
CA ASP A 366 -7.80 20.14 6.67
C ASP A 366 -8.05 21.67 6.76
N SER A 367 -6.97 22.43 6.91
CA SER A 367 -6.95 23.87 7.10
C SER A 367 -5.57 24.42 6.78
N ALA A 368 -5.48 25.73 6.51
CA ALA A 368 -4.20 26.38 6.22
C ALA A 368 -3.23 26.35 7.41
N ASP A 369 -3.73 26.21 8.64
CA ASP A 369 -2.91 26.11 9.85
C ASP A 369 -2.28 24.71 10.03
N GLN A 370 -2.82 23.70 9.34
CA GLN A 370 -2.34 22.31 9.36
C GLN A 370 -1.60 21.92 8.07
N GLY A 371 -1.30 22.91 7.23
CA GLY A 371 -0.48 22.80 6.03
C GLY A 371 -1.19 23.29 4.77
N LEU A 372 -0.54 23.11 3.63
CA LEU A 372 -0.96 23.74 2.37
C LEU A 372 -0.94 22.77 1.20
N SER A 373 -1.86 22.95 0.25
CA SER A 373 -1.96 22.14 -0.97
C SER A 373 -2.00 23.03 -2.20
N THR A 374 -1.30 22.63 -3.26
CA THR A 374 -1.39 23.30 -4.58
C THR A 374 -2.62 22.88 -5.39
N VAL A 375 -3.37 21.89 -4.89
CA VAL A 375 -4.64 21.40 -5.48
C VAL A 375 -5.74 21.42 -4.43
N ASP A 376 -7.00 21.48 -4.83
CA ASP A 376 -8.13 21.53 -3.90
C ASP A 376 -8.23 20.22 -3.07
N PRO A 377 -8.03 20.29 -1.73
CA PRO A 377 -8.17 19.13 -0.85
C PRO A 377 -9.63 18.87 -0.43
N GLY A 378 -10.53 19.84 -0.64
CA GLY A 378 -11.89 19.82 -0.10
C GLY A 378 -12.69 18.54 -0.38
N PRO A 379 -12.67 17.99 -1.61
CA PRO A 379 -13.37 16.75 -1.93
C PRO A 379 -12.86 15.50 -1.18
N ASP A 380 -11.68 15.55 -0.55
CA ASP A 380 -11.12 14.49 0.28
C ASP A 380 -11.26 14.75 1.79
N LEU A 381 -12.05 15.75 2.20
CA LEU A 381 -12.27 16.09 3.61
C LEU A 381 -13.73 15.88 4.01
N PHE A 382 -13.94 15.04 5.01
CA PHE A 382 -15.22 14.89 5.69
C PHE A 382 -15.36 15.90 6.83
N LYS A 383 -16.47 16.65 6.84
CA LYS A 383 -16.71 17.74 7.80
C LYS A 383 -17.17 17.27 9.19
N GLY A 384 -17.41 15.98 9.37
CA GLY A 384 -18.03 15.42 10.57
C GLY A 384 -19.55 15.54 10.53
N ALA A 385 -20.25 14.46 10.86
CA ALA A 385 -21.71 14.42 10.96
C ALA A 385 -22.15 13.16 11.73
N GLY A 386 -23.31 13.20 12.39
CA GLY A 386 -23.95 11.99 12.92
C GLY A 386 -23.11 11.16 13.91
N GLY A 387 -22.23 11.79 14.70
CA GLY A 387 -21.33 11.10 15.63
C GLY A 387 -20.02 10.60 14.99
N GLN A 388 -19.83 10.82 13.70
CA GLN A 388 -18.60 10.54 12.97
C GLN A 388 -17.68 11.77 13.00
N VAL A 389 -16.41 11.56 13.36
CA VAL A 389 -15.43 12.65 13.52
C VAL A 389 -15.08 13.29 12.18
N ALA A 390 -14.79 14.59 12.18
CA ALA A 390 -14.25 15.28 11.01
C ALA A 390 -12.81 14.83 10.73
N GLY A 391 -12.45 14.70 9.46
CA GLY A 391 -11.12 14.25 9.04
C GLY A 391 -11.01 13.98 7.54
N PRO A 392 -9.80 13.72 7.04
CA PRO A 392 -9.62 13.28 5.66
C PRO A 392 -10.27 11.92 5.42
N TYR A 393 -10.90 11.70 4.26
CA TYR A 393 -11.36 10.36 3.90
C TYR A 393 -10.20 9.38 3.86
N GLY A 394 -9.05 9.80 3.35
CA GLY A 394 -7.83 8.99 3.30
C GLY A 394 -6.61 9.82 2.89
N LEU A 395 -5.51 9.20 2.48
CA LEU A 395 -5.36 7.75 2.33
C LEU A 395 -5.37 7.04 3.69
N GLY A 396 -5.79 5.78 3.70
CA GLY A 396 -5.69 4.92 4.86
C GLY A 396 -4.35 4.19 4.94
N GLN A 397 -4.27 3.22 5.85
CA GLN A 397 -3.12 2.36 6.06
C GLN A 397 -2.66 1.71 4.75
N ARG A 398 -1.37 1.35 4.68
CA ARG A 398 -0.91 0.51 3.56
C ARG A 398 -1.58 -0.85 3.64
N VAL A 399 -1.99 -1.34 2.48
CA VAL A 399 -2.49 -2.69 2.28
C VAL A 399 -1.67 -3.36 1.18
N PRO A 400 -1.53 -4.70 1.16
CA PRO A 400 -0.79 -5.36 0.12
C PRO A 400 -1.35 -5.07 -1.27
N MET A 401 -0.45 -4.89 -2.24
CA MET A 401 -0.77 -4.86 -3.67
C MET A 401 0.33 -5.64 -4.42
N LEU A 402 -0.06 -6.77 -4.98
CA LEU A 402 0.77 -7.60 -5.84
C LEU A 402 0.29 -7.43 -7.28
N VAL A 403 1.19 -6.98 -8.14
CA VAL A 403 0.96 -6.87 -9.58
C VAL A 403 1.53 -8.12 -10.24
N VAL A 404 0.66 -9.07 -10.59
CA VAL A 404 1.04 -10.39 -11.11
C VAL A 404 0.77 -10.46 -12.62
N SER A 405 1.83 -10.42 -13.40
CA SER A 405 1.75 -10.29 -14.85
C SER A 405 3.08 -10.66 -15.51
N PRO A 406 3.10 -11.10 -16.78
CA PRO A 406 4.34 -11.26 -17.52
C PRO A 406 5.26 -10.02 -17.50
N TRP A 407 4.69 -8.80 -17.51
CA TRP A 407 5.43 -7.52 -17.50
C TRP A 407 5.89 -7.05 -16.12
N SER A 408 5.50 -7.73 -15.04
CA SER A 408 5.87 -7.38 -13.66
C SER A 408 6.84 -8.38 -13.03
N LYS A 409 7.29 -9.39 -13.79
CA LYS A 409 8.25 -10.41 -13.34
C LYS A 409 9.60 -9.83 -12.93
N GLY A 410 10.24 -10.49 -11.97
CA GLY A 410 11.59 -10.21 -11.50
C GLY A 410 11.68 -9.79 -10.03
N GLY A 411 10.59 -9.89 -9.27
CA GLY A 411 10.59 -9.61 -7.84
C GLY A 411 10.90 -8.15 -7.53
N PHE A 412 10.23 -7.20 -8.20
CA PHE A 412 10.48 -5.77 -7.99
C PHE A 412 9.69 -5.22 -6.81
N VAL A 413 10.18 -4.14 -6.19
CA VAL A 413 9.36 -3.24 -5.36
C VAL A 413 9.03 -1.97 -6.12
N CYS A 414 7.79 -1.51 -6.00
CA CYS A 414 7.33 -0.22 -6.50
C CYS A 414 6.91 0.67 -5.33
N SER A 415 7.62 1.78 -5.13
CA SER A 415 7.39 2.73 -4.03
C SER A 415 6.76 4.05 -4.48
N GLU A 416 6.02 4.02 -5.60
CA GLU A 416 5.08 5.09 -5.97
C GLU A 416 3.84 5.00 -5.08
N THR A 417 3.38 6.15 -4.58
CA THR A 417 2.16 6.22 -3.78
C THR A 417 0.95 5.83 -4.64
N PHE A 418 0.18 4.86 -4.18
CA PHE A 418 -1.04 4.39 -4.82
C PHE A 418 -2.17 4.23 -3.80
N ASP A 419 -3.39 4.14 -4.31
CA ASP A 419 -4.59 3.73 -3.59
C ASP A 419 -5.54 2.95 -4.51
N HIS A 420 -6.75 2.59 -4.06
CA HIS A 420 -7.71 1.86 -4.90
C HIS A 420 -8.13 2.61 -6.16
N THR A 421 -8.11 3.95 -6.16
CA THR A 421 -8.37 4.73 -7.38
C THR A 421 -7.29 4.52 -8.45
N SER A 422 -6.10 4.06 -8.05
CA SER A 422 -5.01 3.74 -8.97
C SER A 422 -5.34 2.55 -9.88
N ILE A 423 -6.21 1.63 -9.44
CA ILE A 423 -6.77 0.55 -10.28
C ILE A 423 -7.59 1.13 -11.43
N ILE A 424 -8.54 2.03 -11.11
CA ILE A 424 -9.32 2.75 -12.10
C ILE A 424 -8.39 3.51 -13.04
N ARG A 425 -7.40 4.23 -12.52
CA ARG A 425 -6.47 5.03 -13.35
C ARG A 425 -5.62 4.19 -14.30
N PHE A 426 -5.26 2.96 -13.92
CA PHE A 426 -4.63 2.02 -14.84
C PHE A 426 -5.59 1.67 -15.99
N MET A 427 -6.87 1.40 -15.69
CA MET A 427 -7.91 1.16 -16.69
C MET A 427 -8.17 2.40 -17.56
N GLU A 428 -8.18 3.62 -16.99
CA GLU A 428 -8.26 4.88 -17.75
C GLU A 428 -7.10 4.96 -18.74
N ARG A 429 -5.89 4.64 -18.25
CA ARG A 429 -4.68 4.77 -19.05
C ARG A 429 -4.65 3.78 -20.19
N ARG A 430 -5.25 2.61 -19.99
CA ARG A 430 -5.33 1.55 -20.98
C ARG A 430 -6.48 1.75 -21.99
N PHE A 431 -7.67 2.14 -21.55
CA PHE A 431 -8.88 2.12 -22.37
C PHE A 431 -9.47 3.49 -22.67
N GLY A 432 -8.90 4.57 -22.13
CA GLY A 432 -9.33 5.94 -22.38
C GLY A 432 -10.65 6.35 -21.71
N VAL A 433 -11.17 5.54 -20.78
CA VAL A 433 -12.42 5.80 -20.07
C VAL A 433 -12.12 6.50 -18.75
N ARG A 434 -12.40 7.80 -18.65
CA ARG A 434 -12.11 8.63 -17.46
C ARG A 434 -13.19 8.54 -16.37
N GLU A 435 -12.77 8.42 -15.12
CA GLU A 435 -13.57 8.53 -13.89
C GLU A 435 -13.49 9.94 -13.28
N PRO A 436 -14.50 10.81 -13.49
CA PRO A 436 -14.52 12.16 -12.92
C PRO A 436 -14.65 12.23 -11.40
N ASN A 437 -15.08 11.17 -10.71
CA ASN A 437 -15.26 11.18 -9.26
C ASN A 437 -13.94 11.18 -8.48
N ILE A 438 -12.83 10.71 -9.08
CA ILE A 438 -11.51 10.77 -8.45
C ILE A 438 -11.12 12.24 -8.27
N SER A 439 -10.94 12.64 -7.02
CA SER A 439 -10.66 14.02 -6.62
C SER A 439 -9.38 14.60 -7.25
N PRO A 440 -9.28 15.94 -7.32
CA PRO A 440 -8.04 16.60 -7.73
C PRO A 440 -6.83 16.21 -6.87
N TRP A 441 -7.02 16.08 -5.55
CA TRP A 441 -5.95 15.73 -4.62
C TRP A 441 -5.42 14.30 -4.86
N ARG A 442 -6.29 13.30 -4.98
CA ARG A 442 -5.87 11.92 -5.30
C ARG A 442 -5.19 11.82 -6.65
N ARG A 443 -5.68 12.55 -7.66
CA ARG A 443 -5.03 12.58 -8.99
C ARG A 443 -3.61 13.15 -8.95
N ALA A 444 -3.35 14.10 -8.06
CA ALA A 444 -2.04 14.70 -7.89
C ALA A 444 -1.06 13.79 -7.12
N VAL A 445 -1.53 13.10 -6.08
CA VAL A 445 -0.68 12.36 -5.13
C VAL A 445 -0.51 10.88 -5.50
N CYS A 446 -1.58 10.21 -5.93
CA CYS A 446 -1.54 8.79 -6.27
C CYS A 446 -1.06 8.60 -7.73
N GLY A 447 -0.35 7.52 -8.02
CA GLY A 447 0.00 7.11 -9.38
C GLY A 447 -1.13 6.38 -10.11
N ASP A 448 -0.83 5.80 -11.26
CA ASP A 448 -1.78 5.06 -12.12
C ASP A 448 -1.42 3.57 -12.27
N LEU A 449 -0.62 3.03 -11.35
CA LEU A 449 -0.03 1.68 -11.34
C LEU A 449 0.90 1.34 -12.51
N THR A 450 1.09 2.21 -13.51
CA THR A 450 1.96 1.87 -14.66
C THR A 450 3.42 1.69 -14.28
N ALA A 451 3.91 2.34 -13.21
CA ALA A 451 5.27 2.15 -12.71
C ALA A 451 5.52 0.73 -12.16
N ALA A 452 4.47 -0.03 -11.82
CA ALA A 452 4.61 -1.42 -11.41
C ALA A 452 4.97 -2.35 -12.59
N PHE A 453 4.97 -1.87 -13.83
CA PHE A 453 5.21 -2.64 -15.06
C PHE A 453 6.46 -2.22 -15.83
N ASP A 454 7.03 -3.17 -16.57
CA ASP A 454 8.05 -2.94 -17.59
C ASP A 454 7.56 -3.60 -18.87
N PHE A 455 6.88 -2.80 -19.67
CA PHE A 455 6.27 -3.25 -20.92
C PHE A 455 7.31 -3.56 -22.01
N SER A 456 8.60 -3.23 -21.79
CA SER A 456 9.69 -3.60 -22.70
C SER A 456 10.27 -4.99 -22.40
N ARG A 457 9.94 -5.56 -21.24
CA ARG A 457 10.59 -6.77 -20.71
C ARG A 457 10.05 -8.06 -21.28
N ALA A 458 10.90 -8.79 -22.00
CA ALA A 458 10.66 -10.18 -22.41
C ALA A 458 11.35 -11.16 -21.46
N ASP A 459 10.83 -11.33 -20.24
CA ASP A 459 11.34 -12.32 -19.28
C ASP A 459 10.60 -13.64 -19.45
N SER A 460 11.33 -14.72 -19.69
CA SER A 460 10.78 -16.08 -19.85
C SER A 460 11.21 -17.04 -18.74
N ARG A 461 11.85 -16.53 -17.68
CA ARG A 461 12.32 -17.38 -16.58
C ARG A 461 11.12 -18.03 -15.88
N PRO A 462 11.21 -19.32 -15.51
CA PRO A 462 10.19 -19.98 -14.72
C PRO A 462 9.99 -19.30 -13.37
N VAL A 463 8.73 -19.17 -12.97
CA VAL A 463 8.34 -18.76 -11.62
C VAL A 463 7.97 -20.01 -10.85
N SER A 464 8.56 -20.24 -9.68
CA SER A 464 8.19 -21.34 -8.79
C SER A 464 7.36 -20.80 -7.63
N LEU A 465 6.13 -21.29 -7.48
CA LEU A 465 5.27 -20.98 -6.35
C LEU A 465 5.10 -22.21 -5.45
N PRO A 466 5.00 -22.03 -4.11
CA PRO A 466 4.67 -23.11 -3.18
C PRO A 466 3.34 -23.78 -3.51
N ASP A 467 3.20 -25.04 -3.14
CA ASP A 467 1.93 -25.75 -3.25
C ASP A 467 0.95 -25.24 -2.19
N THR A 468 -0.28 -24.96 -2.62
CA THR A 468 -1.39 -24.49 -1.78
C THR A 468 -2.47 -25.56 -1.59
N SER A 469 -2.29 -26.77 -2.14
CA SER A 469 -3.29 -27.83 -2.07
C SER A 469 -3.67 -28.23 -0.64
N GLY A 470 -2.71 -28.13 0.29
CA GLY A 470 -2.91 -28.37 1.72
C GLY A 470 -3.66 -27.25 2.45
N TYR A 471 -3.92 -26.12 1.79
CA TYR A 471 -4.65 -24.99 2.37
C TYR A 471 -6.13 -24.97 1.99
N ALA A 472 -6.60 -25.95 1.21
CA ALA A 472 -8.04 -26.10 1.02
C ALA A 472 -8.70 -26.39 2.39
N PRO A 473 -9.81 -25.71 2.74
CA PRO A 473 -10.50 -25.90 4.01
C PRO A 473 -10.89 -27.38 4.22
N PRO A 474 -10.42 -28.04 5.30
CA PRO A 474 -10.53 -29.49 5.44
C PRO A 474 -11.91 -29.95 5.91
N ASP A 475 -12.60 -29.17 6.74
CA ASP A 475 -13.89 -29.47 7.36
C ASP A 475 -15.04 -28.58 6.88
N ARG A 476 -14.71 -27.44 6.25
CA ARG A 476 -15.66 -26.39 5.87
C ARG A 476 -16.40 -25.78 7.06
N ASP A 477 -15.73 -25.66 8.20
CA ASP A 477 -16.25 -25.00 9.39
C ASP A 477 -15.48 -23.70 9.68
N ARG A 478 -16.11 -22.80 10.47
CA ARG A 478 -15.42 -21.68 11.10
C ARG A 478 -14.95 -22.09 12.49
N HIS A 479 -13.71 -21.77 12.83
CA HIS A 479 -13.10 -22.10 14.13
C HIS A 479 -13.05 -20.88 15.06
N PRO A 480 -12.92 -21.09 16.39
CA PRO A 480 -12.77 -19.99 17.33
C PRO A 480 -11.58 -19.09 17.02
N ASP A 481 -11.77 -17.79 17.21
CA ASP A 481 -10.73 -16.80 16.96
C ASP A 481 -9.51 -17.03 17.88
N TYR A 482 -8.33 -17.00 17.28
CA TYR A 482 -7.04 -16.90 17.96
C TYR A 482 -6.77 -15.45 18.32
N VAL A 483 -6.53 -15.18 19.61
CA VAL A 483 -6.22 -13.86 20.16
C VAL A 483 -4.71 -13.78 20.42
N PRO A 484 -3.93 -13.07 19.57
CA PRO A 484 -2.49 -12.90 19.80
C PRO A 484 -2.14 -12.26 21.13
N VAL A 485 -1.22 -12.90 21.86
CA VAL A 485 -0.67 -12.36 23.11
C VAL A 485 0.70 -11.75 22.83
N PRO A 486 0.92 -10.46 23.12
CA PRO A 486 2.23 -9.85 22.95
C PRO A 486 3.25 -10.46 23.92
N PRO A 487 4.53 -10.59 23.53
CA PRO A 487 5.57 -11.08 24.42
C PRO A 487 5.76 -10.13 25.62
N ALA A 488 6.17 -10.69 26.77
CA ALA A 488 6.43 -9.90 27.98
C ALA A 488 7.53 -8.85 27.77
N GLN A 489 8.51 -9.14 26.90
CA GLN A 489 9.55 -8.22 26.46
C GLN A 489 9.51 -8.15 24.93
N GLY A 490 9.08 -7.01 24.39
CA GLY A 490 9.07 -6.76 22.95
C GLY A 490 10.46 -6.45 22.41
N SER A 491 10.69 -6.81 21.16
CA SER A 491 11.86 -6.39 20.37
C SER A 491 11.38 -6.04 18.97
N LEU A 492 12.03 -5.07 18.32
CA LEU A 492 11.70 -4.77 16.92
C LEU A 492 11.92 -6.02 16.05
N PRO A 493 11.00 -6.33 15.13
CA PRO A 493 11.19 -7.41 14.19
C PRO A 493 12.41 -7.15 13.33
N ARG A 494 13.09 -8.23 12.95
CA ARG A 494 14.14 -8.17 11.94
C ARG A 494 13.53 -8.40 10.58
N GLN A 495 13.88 -7.54 9.63
CA GLN A 495 13.54 -7.76 8.24
C GLN A 495 14.46 -8.83 7.62
N GLU A 496 13.96 -9.56 6.63
CA GLU A 496 14.77 -10.51 5.88
C GLU A 496 16.00 -9.81 5.26
N PRO A 497 17.18 -10.44 5.32
CA PRO A 497 18.39 -9.84 4.79
C PRO A 497 18.32 -9.68 3.26
N GLY A 498 18.98 -8.63 2.77
CA GLY A 498 19.18 -8.40 1.33
C GLY A 498 18.37 -7.24 0.77
N SER A 499 18.61 -6.95 -0.50
CA SER A 499 17.93 -5.90 -1.25
C SER A 499 17.07 -6.50 -2.37
N ARG A 500 16.22 -5.66 -2.96
CA ARG A 500 15.33 -6.01 -4.05
C ARG A 500 15.51 -5.05 -5.23
N PRO A 501 15.38 -5.50 -6.49
CA PRO A 501 15.21 -4.58 -7.62
C PRO A 501 14.06 -3.59 -7.36
N ALA A 502 14.27 -2.31 -7.66
CA ALA A 502 13.25 -1.27 -7.48
C ALA A 502 12.80 -0.70 -8.84
N ARG A 503 11.50 -0.42 -8.97
CA ARG A 503 10.93 0.22 -10.16
C ARG A 503 11.41 1.67 -10.28
N PRO A 504 11.66 2.18 -11.50
CA PRO A 504 11.94 3.59 -11.70
C PRO A 504 10.72 4.43 -11.31
N LEU A 505 10.93 5.49 -10.54
CA LEU A 505 9.86 6.41 -10.13
C LEU A 505 10.03 7.77 -10.82
N LYS A 506 8.93 8.54 -10.87
CA LYS A 506 8.90 9.89 -11.48
C LYS A 506 9.20 11.01 -10.47
N TYR A 507 9.51 10.65 -9.23
CA TYR A 507 9.74 11.59 -8.15
C TYR A 507 11.08 12.32 -8.29
N ALA A 508 11.10 13.63 -8.07
CA ALA A 508 12.31 14.41 -7.88
C ALA A 508 12.11 15.46 -6.76
N PRO A 509 11.83 15.01 -5.52
CA PRO A 509 11.45 15.90 -4.43
C PRO A 509 12.61 16.81 -4.01
N VAL A 510 12.26 18.07 -3.76
CA VAL A 510 13.14 19.10 -3.22
C VAL A 510 12.40 19.82 -2.10
N VAL A 511 13.03 19.89 -0.93
CA VAL A 511 12.57 20.75 0.15
C VAL A 511 13.75 21.56 0.65
N ASP A 512 13.64 22.88 0.54
CA ASP A 512 14.67 23.83 0.95
C ASP A 512 14.21 24.62 2.18
N GLY A 513 15.13 24.84 3.12
CA GLY A 513 14.92 25.68 4.28
C GLY A 513 15.64 27.02 4.15
N SER A 514 15.02 28.07 4.69
CA SER A 514 15.63 29.40 4.79
C SER A 514 15.26 30.04 6.12
N ALA A 515 16.28 30.35 6.94
CA ALA A 515 16.10 31.16 8.14
C ALA A 515 15.97 32.66 7.81
N ASP A 516 15.05 33.33 8.51
CA ASP A 516 15.02 34.78 8.73
C ASP A 516 15.25 35.06 10.22
N PRO A 517 16.52 35.19 10.64
CA PRO A 517 16.88 35.40 12.05
C PRO A 517 16.30 36.69 12.64
N ALA A 518 16.13 37.73 11.81
CA ALA A 518 15.62 39.02 12.26
C ALA A 518 14.13 38.92 12.62
N ALA A 519 13.36 38.21 11.80
CA ALA A 519 11.95 37.93 12.09
C ALA A 519 11.73 36.76 13.06
N GLY A 520 12.78 35.97 13.35
CA GLY A 520 12.66 34.76 14.15
C GLY A 520 11.89 33.65 13.42
N LYS A 521 11.98 33.59 12.10
CA LYS A 521 11.16 32.71 11.25
C LYS A 521 12.02 31.72 10.46
N PHE A 522 11.46 30.56 10.17
CA PHE A 522 12.07 29.56 9.31
C PHE A 522 11.07 29.12 8.24
N THR A 523 11.43 29.28 6.98
CA THR A 523 10.56 28.96 5.84
C THR A 523 11.02 27.67 5.18
N LEU A 524 10.08 26.78 4.87
CA LEU A 524 10.30 25.62 4.02
C LEU A 524 9.58 25.81 2.68
N SER A 525 10.22 25.41 1.58
CA SER A 525 9.64 25.40 0.24
C SER A 525 9.69 23.99 -0.34
N PHE A 526 8.55 23.50 -0.84
CA PHE A 526 8.33 22.10 -1.22
C PHE A 526 8.07 21.98 -2.72
N ALA A 527 8.71 21.02 -3.36
CA ALA A 527 8.41 20.59 -4.73
C ALA A 527 8.63 19.07 -4.86
N SER A 528 7.87 18.41 -5.73
CA SER A 528 7.94 16.97 -5.99
C SER A 528 8.63 16.61 -7.32
N GLY A 529 8.99 17.61 -8.11
CA GLY A 529 9.53 17.45 -9.45
C GLY A 529 8.50 17.76 -10.54
N ALA A 530 8.90 17.64 -11.80
CA ALA A 530 8.05 18.02 -12.94
C ALA A 530 7.08 16.92 -13.41
N GLN A 531 7.22 15.69 -12.91
CA GLN A 531 6.57 14.51 -13.50
C GLN A 531 5.60 13.77 -12.56
N ALA A 532 5.67 14.00 -11.25
CA ALA A 532 4.77 13.43 -10.25
C ALA A 532 4.51 14.45 -9.15
N GLY A 533 3.28 14.47 -8.63
CA GLY A 533 2.97 15.19 -7.39
C GLY A 533 3.37 14.36 -6.17
N ALA A 534 3.38 14.98 -4.99
CA ALA A 534 3.65 14.28 -3.74
C ALA A 534 3.01 14.97 -2.54
N ALA A 535 2.76 14.18 -1.50
CA ALA A 535 2.47 14.66 -0.16
C ALA A 535 3.74 14.64 0.70
N PHE A 536 3.83 15.58 1.64
CA PHE A 536 4.92 15.69 2.61
C PHE A 536 4.33 15.85 4.02
N LEU A 537 4.82 15.04 4.97
CA LEU A 537 4.47 15.14 6.38
C LEU A 537 5.59 15.84 7.14
N ILE A 538 5.26 16.82 7.95
CA ILE A 538 6.22 17.54 8.80
C ILE A 538 5.95 17.21 10.26
N THR A 539 6.93 16.61 10.92
CA THR A 539 6.96 16.49 12.38
C THR A 539 7.91 17.50 12.98
N SER A 540 7.78 17.73 14.28
CA SER A 540 8.66 18.62 15.02
C SER A 540 9.08 18.02 16.35
N GLY A 541 10.37 18.16 16.67
CA GLY A 541 10.92 17.75 17.96
C GLY A 541 10.67 18.75 19.09
N ASN A 542 10.23 19.97 18.77
CA ASN A 542 10.08 21.07 19.74
C ASN A 542 8.76 21.85 19.59
N ARG A 543 7.77 21.27 18.89
CA ARG A 543 6.42 21.81 18.73
C ARG A 543 5.37 20.71 18.91
N THR A 544 4.19 21.11 19.37
CA THR A 544 3.06 20.21 19.67
C THR A 544 1.82 20.50 18.82
N ASP A 545 1.86 21.54 17.99
CA ASP A 545 0.74 21.98 17.15
C ASP A 545 0.76 21.40 15.73
N GLY A 546 1.76 20.56 15.44
CA GLY A 546 1.79 19.67 14.28
C GLY A 546 1.32 18.24 14.61
N PRO A 547 1.53 17.27 13.69
CA PRO A 547 2.24 17.42 12.44
C PRO A 547 1.45 18.20 11.38
N TRP A 548 2.15 18.69 10.36
CA TRP A 548 1.57 19.42 9.22
C TRP A 548 1.71 18.60 7.94
N THR A 549 0.78 18.74 7.01
CA THR A 549 0.82 18.04 5.72
C THR A 549 0.80 19.01 4.54
N TYR A 550 1.64 18.76 3.54
CA TYR A 550 1.77 19.60 2.36
C TYR A 550 1.61 18.78 1.10
N THR A 551 0.90 19.33 0.12
CA THR A 551 0.73 18.67 -1.19
C THR A 551 1.24 19.56 -2.31
N THR A 552 1.98 18.95 -3.22
CA THR A 552 2.43 19.58 -4.48
C THR A 552 1.94 18.74 -5.65
N GLU A 553 1.26 19.36 -6.61
CA GLU A 553 1.09 18.78 -7.95
C GLU A 553 2.42 18.86 -8.71
N ALA A 554 2.57 18.00 -9.72
CA ALA A 554 3.76 17.98 -10.56
C ALA A 554 4.06 19.39 -11.14
N GLY A 555 5.30 19.83 -11.00
CA GLY A 555 5.78 21.12 -11.51
C GLY A 555 5.38 22.34 -10.69
N ARG A 556 4.74 22.18 -9.54
CA ARG A 556 4.41 23.30 -8.62
C ARG A 556 5.24 23.28 -7.35
N THR A 557 5.17 24.41 -6.67
CA THR A 557 5.84 24.64 -5.40
C THR A 557 4.85 25.27 -4.42
N VAL A 558 4.97 24.91 -3.15
CA VAL A 558 4.29 25.58 -2.03
C VAL A 558 5.34 25.91 -0.97
N SER A 559 5.12 26.97 -0.20
CA SER A 559 6.04 27.36 0.88
C SER A 559 5.25 27.76 2.12
N ASP A 560 5.81 27.46 3.29
CA ASP A 560 5.22 27.82 4.58
C ASP A 560 6.29 28.19 5.60
N THR A 561 5.90 28.87 6.67
CA THR A 561 6.83 29.53 7.60
C THR A 561 6.47 29.32 9.07
N TRP A 562 7.43 28.83 9.84
CA TRP A 562 7.31 28.63 11.28
C TRP A 562 7.98 29.77 12.04
N ASN A 563 7.27 30.28 13.04
CA ASN A 563 7.84 31.26 13.98
C ASN A 563 8.47 30.54 15.17
N SER A 564 9.77 30.77 15.38
CA SER A 564 10.58 30.17 16.45
C SER A 564 10.16 30.61 17.85
N ALA A 565 9.35 31.68 17.99
CA ALA A 565 8.78 32.09 19.27
C ALA A 565 7.91 30.98 19.90
N TYR A 566 7.30 30.11 19.09
CA TYR A 566 6.49 28.98 19.56
C TYR A 566 7.33 27.74 19.91
N SER A 567 8.65 27.81 19.78
CA SER A 567 9.59 26.69 19.95
C SER A 567 10.88 27.15 20.65
N GLY A 568 10.72 28.02 21.66
CA GLY A 568 11.81 28.46 22.53
C GLY A 568 12.94 29.24 21.82
N GLY A 569 12.65 29.89 20.69
CA GLY A 569 13.64 30.60 19.88
C GLY A 569 14.48 29.69 18.98
N SER A 570 14.06 28.44 18.75
CA SER A 570 14.71 27.47 17.87
C SER A 570 13.72 26.87 16.87
N TYR A 571 14.19 26.08 15.91
CA TYR A 571 13.34 25.24 15.05
C TYR A 571 13.92 23.82 15.01
N ASP A 572 13.04 22.83 14.99
CA ASP A 572 13.35 21.41 14.80
C ASP A 572 12.22 20.80 13.96
N LEU A 573 12.42 20.74 12.64
CA LEU A 573 11.42 20.29 11.67
C LEU A 573 11.98 19.13 10.87
N THR A 574 11.23 18.03 10.80
CA THR A 574 11.56 16.88 9.94
C THR A 574 10.46 16.66 8.93
N VAL A 575 10.83 16.63 7.66
CA VAL A 575 9.95 16.45 6.51
C VAL A 575 10.13 15.04 5.96
N HIS A 576 9.06 14.25 5.98
CA HIS A 576 8.95 12.95 5.33
C HIS A 576 8.25 13.11 3.98
N GLY A 577 8.72 12.42 2.96
CA GLY A 577 8.12 12.41 1.61
C GLY A 577 8.16 11.02 0.97
N PRO A 578 7.83 10.93 -0.34
CA PRO A 578 7.74 9.66 -1.04
C PRO A 578 9.10 8.95 -1.16
N ASN A 579 9.06 7.63 -1.36
CA ASN A 579 10.23 6.77 -1.58
C ASN A 579 11.40 7.02 -0.59
N GLY A 580 11.10 7.12 0.71
CA GLY A 580 12.10 7.31 1.75
C GLY A 580 12.76 8.70 1.78
N PHE A 581 12.20 9.70 1.08
CA PHE A 581 12.68 11.07 1.14
C PHE A 581 12.57 11.64 2.56
N LEU A 582 13.65 12.24 3.05
CA LEU A 582 13.71 12.87 4.36
C LEU A 582 14.52 14.17 4.32
N ARG A 583 14.02 15.22 4.97
CA ARG A 583 14.81 16.41 5.31
C ARG A 583 14.66 16.73 6.79
N THR A 584 15.76 17.00 7.48
CA THR A 584 15.72 17.54 8.86
C THR A 584 16.37 18.90 8.88
N PHE A 585 15.71 19.88 9.50
CA PHE A 585 16.19 21.22 9.72
C PHE A 585 16.13 21.53 11.22
N ARG A 586 17.29 21.63 11.85
CA ARG A 586 17.42 22.05 13.24
C ARG A 586 18.38 23.22 13.36
N GLY A 587 18.06 24.17 14.23
CA GLY A 587 18.95 25.29 14.52
C GLY A 587 18.30 26.42 15.30
N PRO A 588 19.07 27.48 15.58
CA PRO A 588 18.59 28.67 16.27
C PRO A 588 17.70 29.49 15.35
N GLY A 589 16.60 30.02 15.90
CA GLY A 589 15.64 30.81 15.13
C GLY A 589 16.03 32.28 14.95
N ARG A 590 16.94 32.81 15.79
CA ARG A 590 17.33 34.23 15.80
C ARG A 590 18.81 34.49 15.54
N THR A 591 19.57 33.45 15.20
CA THR A 591 21.01 33.57 14.92
C THR A 591 21.26 33.27 13.46
N ALA A 592 21.90 34.20 12.75
CA ALA A 592 22.34 33.95 11.37
C ALA A 592 23.44 32.89 11.33
N GLY A 593 23.32 31.95 10.40
CA GLY A 593 24.22 30.81 10.30
C GLY A 593 24.40 30.29 8.88
N PRO A 594 25.02 29.11 8.76
CA PRO A 594 25.13 28.41 7.49
C PRO A 594 23.76 27.88 7.03
N GLU A 595 23.55 27.81 5.72
CA GLU A 595 22.41 27.11 5.10
C GLU A 595 22.93 26.13 4.05
N VAL A 596 22.23 25.01 3.91
CA VAL A 596 22.60 23.93 2.99
C VAL A 596 21.38 23.54 2.16
N THR A 597 21.58 23.37 0.87
CA THR A 597 20.57 22.83 -0.06
C THR A 597 21.15 21.61 -0.78
N ALA A 598 20.28 20.69 -1.21
CA ALA A 598 20.66 19.47 -1.92
C ALA A 598 19.97 19.40 -3.28
N ARG A 599 20.72 19.07 -4.33
CA ARG A 599 20.20 18.88 -5.70
C ARG A 599 20.76 17.61 -6.32
N TYR A 600 20.00 16.98 -7.19
CA TYR A 600 20.51 15.90 -8.04
C TYR A 600 21.55 16.46 -9.02
N ALA A 601 22.61 15.70 -9.26
CA ALA A 601 23.72 16.03 -10.14
C ALA A 601 24.07 14.80 -10.99
N GLY A 602 23.22 14.49 -11.96
CA GLY A 602 23.22 13.17 -12.60
C GLY A 602 22.73 12.11 -11.61
N ASP A 603 23.48 11.00 -11.48
CA ASP A 603 23.20 9.93 -10.52
C ASP A 603 23.69 10.22 -9.08
N ASP A 604 24.23 11.42 -8.86
CA ASP A 604 24.82 11.86 -7.60
C ASP A 604 24.00 12.98 -6.95
N VAL A 605 24.39 13.40 -5.75
CA VAL A 605 23.84 14.60 -5.08
C VAL A 605 24.93 15.65 -4.89
N GLU A 606 24.61 16.91 -5.17
CA GLU A 606 25.41 18.07 -4.81
C GLU A 606 24.78 18.81 -3.63
N LEU A 607 25.59 19.05 -2.59
CA LEU A 607 25.25 19.97 -1.51
C LEU A 607 25.85 21.34 -1.81
N THR A 608 25.01 22.37 -1.75
CA THR A 608 25.44 23.79 -1.82
C THR A 608 25.34 24.40 -0.43
N PHE A 609 26.48 24.85 0.09
CA PHE A 609 26.63 25.47 1.39
C PHE A 609 26.78 26.98 1.22
N THR A 610 26.00 27.75 1.98
CA THR A 610 26.08 29.21 2.04
C THR A 610 26.22 29.65 3.50
N HIS A 611 26.92 30.74 3.78
CA HIS A 611 27.04 31.27 5.14
C HIS A 611 26.74 32.76 5.18
N ARG A 612 25.62 33.13 5.80
CA ARG A 612 25.18 34.53 5.93
C ARG A 612 25.56 35.16 7.27
N GLY A 613 26.13 34.38 8.20
CA GLY A 613 26.60 34.88 9.48
C GLY A 613 28.00 35.50 9.41
N THR A 614 28.66 35.61 10.55
CA THR A 614 30.03 36.14 10.66
C THR A 614 31.06 35.01 10.74
N GLY A 615 32.33 35.32 10.49
CA GLY A 615 33.42 34.35 10.60
C GLY A 615 33.38 33.23 9.55
N THR A 616 33.96 32.08 9.88
CA THR A 616 33.97 30.89 9.03
C THR A 616 33.15 29.78 9.69
N ALA A 617 32.10 29.32 9.01
CA ALA A 617 31.37 28.13 9.42
C ALA A 617 32.21 26.89 9.12
N ARG A 618 32.45 26.05 10.13
CA ARG A 618 33.13 24.75 10.00
C ARG A 618 32.07 23.67 10.12
N LEU A 619 31.79 23.00 9.01
CA LEU A 619 30.72 22.03 8.86
C LEU A 619 31.30 20.64 8.64
N SER A 620 30.69 19.63 9.26
CA SER A 620 31.03 18.23 9.02
C SER A 620 29.85 17.54 8.35
N VAL A 621 30.11 16.77 7.28
CA VAL A 621 29.10 15.98 6.58
C VAL A 621 29.32 14.49 6.84
N THR A 622 28.42 13.87 7.59
CA THR A 622 28.38 12.42 7.80
C THR A 622 27.57 11.76 6.68
N VAL A 623 28.08 10.64 6.16
CA VAL A 623 27.44 9.84 5.11
C VAL A 623 26.86 8.57 5.73
N GLY A 624 25.54 8.41 5.70
CA GLY A 624 24.82 7.31 6.37
C GLY A 624 25.07 5.92 5.78
N TYR A 625 25.50 5.85 4.51
CA TYR A 625 25.90 4.59 3.85
C TYR A 625 27.38 4.24 4.00
N GLY A 626 28.06 4.87 4.96
CA GLY A 626 29.47 4.67 5.24
C GLY A 626 30.40 5.66 4.55
N GLY A 627 31.68 5.59 4.91
CA GLY A 627 32.70 6.56 4.52
C GLY A 627 33.15 7.43 5.70
N ARG A 628 34.18 8.25 5.47
CA ARG A 628 34.67 9.21 6.47
C ARG A 628 33.87 10.51 6.37
N PRO A 629 33.60 11.19 7.50
CA PRO A 629 33.02 12.52 7.47
C PRO A 629 33.83 13.49 6.60
N VAL A 630 33.14 14.38 5.90
CA VAL A 630 33.75 15.39 5.03
C VAL A 630 33.64 16.76 5.69
N GLU A 631 34.79 17.36 5.97
CA GLU A 631 34.86 18.71 6.54
C GLU A 631 34.76 19.78 5.45
N ILE A 632 33.92 20.78 5.66
CA ILE A 632 33.66 21.90 4.77
C ILE A 632 33.79 23.21 5.55
N ALA A 633 34.64 24.12 5.05
CA ALA A 633 34.78 25.47 5.60
C ALA A 633 34.13 26.49 4.67
N VAL A 634 33.20 27.29 5.20
CA VAL A 634 32.47 28.32 4.44
C VAL A 634 32.68 29.67 5.09
N LYS A 635 33.39 30.57 4.40
CA LYS A 635 33.58 31.96 4.86
C LYS A 635 32.25 32.72 4.79
N ALA A 636 32.07 33.73 5.64
CA ALA A 636 30.94 34.64 5.56
C ALA A 636 30.78 35.21 4.13
N GLY A 637 29.55 35.16 3.60
CA GLY A 637 29.19 35.56 2.23
C GLY A 637 29.61 34.58 1.13
N ALA A 638 30.36 33.52 1.45
CA ALA A 638 30.81 32.55 0.45
C ALA A 638 29.76 31.47 0.17
N THR A 639 29.89 30.86 -1.01
CA THR A 639 29.18 29.65 -1.40
C THR A 639 30.19 28.56 -1.74
N VAL A 640 30.01 27.37 -1.19
CA VAL A 640 30.83 26.17 -1.48
C VAL A 640 29.90 25.08 -2.01
N ARG A 641 30.34 24.34 -3.02
CA ARG A 641 29.60 23.19 -3.57
C ARG A 641 30.41 21.92 -3.37
N ARG A 642 29.74 20.84 -2.98
CA ARG A 642 30.34 19.52 -2.83
C ARG A 642 29.43 18.46 -3.41
N ARG A 643 29.94 17.73 -4.39
CA ARG A 643 29.30 16.54 -4.95
C ARG A 643 29.63 15.30 -4.11
N PHE A 644 28.64 14.44 -3.92
CA PHE A 644 28.73 13.16 -3.22
C PHE A 644 28.36 12.05 -4.19
N ALA A 645 29.31 11.14 -4.44
CA ALA A 645 29.12 10.03 -5.35
C ALA A 645 28.21 8.95 -4.72
N LEU A 646 27.19 8.49 -5.44
CA LEU A 646 26.20 7.55 -4.92
C LEU A 646 26.25 6.16 -5.58
N ALA A 647 27.27 5.89 -6.39
CA ALA A 647 27.42 4.60 -7.06
C ALA A 647 27.46 3.42 -6.07
N ALA A 648 28.15 3.58 -4.94
CA ALA A 648 28.28 2.54 -3.92
C ALA A 648 26.97 2.24 -3.18
N SER A 649 26.16 3.28 -2.95
CA SER A 649 24.84 3.19 -2.32
C SER A 649 23.71 3.02 -3.34
N ARG A 650 24.04 2.77 -4.62
CA ARG A 650 23.06 2.56 -5.70
C ARG A 650 22.05 3.70 -5.79
N ARG A 651 22.55 4.94 -5.83
CA ARG A 651 21.78 6.21 -5.91
C ARG A 651 21.00 6.61 -4.66
N TRP A 652 21.13 5.87 -3.57
CA TRP A 652 20.63 6.30 -2.27
C TRP A 652 21.61 7.26 -1.59
N TYR A 653 21.10 8.26 -0.89
CA TYR A 653 21.89 9.21 -0.11
C TYR A 653 21.27 9.42 1.27
N ASP A 654 22.13 9.62 2.26
CA ASP A 654 21.78 10.08 3.62
C ASP A 654 22.96 10.90 4.11
N LEU A 655 22.83 12.22 4.10
CA LEU A 655 23.89 13.17 4.36
C LEU A 655 23.47 14.07 5.51
N THR A 656 24.15 13.96 6.65
CA THR A 656 23.92 14.82 7.82
C THR A 656 25.02 15.85 7.95
N VAL A 657 24.66 17.12 7.88
CA VAL A 657 25.54 18.26 8.10
C VAL A 657 25.37 18.79 9.52
N THR A 658 26.46 18.92 10.26
CA THR A 658 26.53 19.56 11.58
C THR A 658 27.53 20.72 11.57
N SER A 659 27.44 21.63 12.55
CA SER A 659 28.35 22.76 12.70
C SER A 659 29.16 22.66 13.99
N ALA A 660 30.49 22.83 13.90
CA ALA A 660 31.34 22.89 15.08
C ALA A 660 31.12 24.16 15.92
N GLY A 661 30.64 25.24 15.29
CA GLY A 661 30.35 26.51 15.96
C GLY A 661 28.95 26.59 16.57
N ASP A 662 28.08 25.62 16.25
CA ASP A 662 26.72 25.55 16.77
C ASP A 662 26.24 24.08 16.84
N PRO A 663 26.30 23.45 18.02
CA PRO A 663 25.86 22.06 18.20
C PRO A 663 24.37 21.81 17.92
N SER A 664 23.54 22.86 17.91
CA SER A 664 22.11 22.73 17.61
C SER A 664 21.84 22.60 16.11
N PHE A 665 22.75 23.11 15.26
CA PHE A 665 22.59 23.12 13.81
C PHE A 665 22.67 21.71 13.22
N VAL A 666 21.59 21.29 12.56
CA VAL A 666 21.54 20.07 11.76
C VAL A 666 20.83 20.33 10.44
N ARG A 667 21.40 19.80 9.36
CA ARG A 667 20.70 19.58 8.09
C ARG A 667 20.88 18.12 7.70
N ARG A 668 19.79 17.33 7.63
CA ARG A 668 19.85 15.96 7.10
C ARG A 668 19.16 15.91 5.75
N PHE A 669 19.80 15.28 4.78
CA PHE A 669 19.27 15.07 3.43
C PHE A 669 19.32 13.58 3.12
N ALA A 670 18.16 12.93 3.01
CA ALA A 670 18.10 11.54 2.59
C ALA A 670 17.05 11.26 1.52
N GLY A 671 17.27 10.21 0.74
CA GLY A 671 16.37 9.76 -0.33
C GLY A 671 17.12 9.00 -1.43
N HIS A 672 16.46 8.86 -2.57
CA HIS A 672 17.00 8.21 -3.77
C HIS A 672 17.04 9.19 -4.95
N VAL A 673 18.05 9.08 -5.81
CA VAL A 673 18.12 9.83 -7.08
C VAL A 673 17.41 9.02 -8.17
N GLU A 674 16.23 9.48 -8.58
CA GLU A 674 15.50 8.92 -9.71
C GLU A 674 16.09 9.42 -11.04
N ASN A 675 16.43 8.50 -11.94
CA ASN A 675 16.98 8.80 -13.26
C ASN A 675 16.21 8.09 -14.40
N GLY A 676 15.03 7.55 -14.08
CA GLY A 676 14.19 6.78 -15.02
C GLY A 676 14.66 5.35 -15.28
N LEU A 677 15.73 4.88 -14.65
CA LEU A 677 16.21 3.50 -14.74
C LEU A 677 15.87 2.70 -13.48
N PRO A 678 15.68 1.37 -13.59
CA PRO A 678 15.53 0.51 -12.42
C PRO A 678 16.66 0.70 -11.39
N GLY A 679 16.31 0.58 -10.12
CA GLY A 679 17.22 0.72 -8.99
C GLY A 679 17.25 -0.51 -8.10
N VAL A 680 17.64 -0.31 -6.85
CA VAL A 680 17.48 -1.29 -5.78
C VAL A 680 16.83 -0.61 -4.58
N SER A 681 16.15 -1.38 -3.74
CA SER A 681 15.65 -0.92 -2.45
C SER A 681 16.76 -0.32 -1.60
N ASP A 682 16.41 0.57 -0.67
CA ASP A 682 17.36 1.25 0.21
C ASP A 682 18.29 0.26 0.92
N PRO A 683 19.63 0.36 0.76
CA PRO A 683 20.57 -0.57 1.39
C PRO A 683 20.50 -0.60 2.92
N ALA A 684 20.03 0.48 3.55
CA ALA A 684 19.92 0.54 5.00
C ALA A 684 18.77 -0.32 5.55
N ILE A 685 17.80 -0.70 4.71
CA ILE A 685 16.72 -1.63 5.07
C ILE A 685 17.28 -2.99 5.52
N ALA A 686 18.33 -3.47 4.84
CA ALA A 686 18.95 -4.75 5.15
C ALA A 686 19.84 -4.74 6.41
N ALA A 687 20.09 -3.56 7.00
CA ALA A 687 20.92 -3.38 8.19
C ALA A 687 20.10 -3.18 9.48
N GLY A 688 18.78 -3.02 9.35
CA GLY A 688 17.83 -2.73 10.43
C GLY A 688 17.50 -3.91 11.33
#